data_AF-A0A919NZK2-F1
#
_entry.id   AF-A0A919NZK2-F1
#
_cell.length_a   1.000
_cell.length_b   1.000
_cell.length_c   1.000
_cell.angle_alpha   90.00
_cell.angle_beta   90.00
_cell.angle_gamma   90.00
#
_symmetry.space_group_name_H-M   'P 1'
#
loop_
_entity.id
_entity.type
_entity.pdbx_description
1 polymer ?
#
loop_
_entity_poly.entity_id
_entity_poly.type
_entity_poly.pdbx_seq_one_letter_code
_entity_poly.pdbx_strand_id
1 'polypeptide(L)'
;MPEPSQPDIAAARKDGEAALSRLLRFNEPGRLSLAGAYAQGYGALGMAQIDDDAPDWYDQLDPLDALVLGTAFPQRFADIYEFANTRDRWLDLLRGTVHGKGIEAFVRTAVRASEQFGRPVDDGELMLIIAGLVEDARLDQRKLPRELLPGVALASSRAVTGPSERAALPPPADNAAERVERFLASVTSELDVPHDGTAADALRQGMSVLGRAGINATTEAAALLPALYLALVAQPDELLADAGERAEAWAQGLDDDSPLVPVVDTIRNGAARQLSTPDILARLHSLPAFTADVRAQDRRWHSSPGLALPALAFELGFGQVSTREHTVVKLGEGAAATLRTQRERFEEKFGRPPAPDEPIFFDPAADEPTPIDPLTAENSSVAWLEALDMSPAWIYATQHTDGLLPGLDGNFRNDSDRREWHDAITRYLSTHPGTVVDPNEQLRKLRIGAAISALHTAAGSPSYAASLLDRMPQATATQIDDAYLARTVLDSMATDLLDRLTQSPSAAATAKEFARAWADADLTAAVDAAATGVVTPETRLAVLLAAFAATSSSGNHDPGGDAVDFNLEATDLCEQLTAAILDRRTPGIARDLIESLVKLDDPDEGGRLIAHVIAQGMGYLLAMRDLDVTPQQLDGAVTWLGTTFGAGYAGPAAVVSSIAGHPEGRAILADRTGTDDPTVSDLSDLLGIDLFPAMIWLCAGLVATAGNYDIGWLHAYRSGE
;
A
#
# COMPACT_ATOMS: atom_id res chain seq x y z
N MET A 1 14.69 -33.00 11.98
CA MET A 1 15.98 -32.81 11.27
C MET A 1 16.87 -31.98 12.18
N PRO A 2 18.19 -32.22 12.26
CA PRO A 2 19.07 -31.35 13.04
C PRO A 2 18.98 -29.91 12.52
N GLU A 3 18.99 -28.93 13.43
CA GLU A 3 19.02 -27.51 13.07
C GLU A 3 20.17 -27.24 12.07
N PRO A 4 19.94 -26.47 11.00
CA PRO A 4 21.05 -25.93 10.22
C PRO A 4 21.88 -25.06 11.18
N SER A 5 23.12 -25.48 11.42
CA SER A 5 24.07 -24.72 12.23
C SER A 5 24.15 -23.28 11.72
N GLN A 6 24.05 -22.30 12.62
CA GLN A 6 24.30 -20.89 12.27
C GLN A 6 25.60 -20.79 11.46
N PRO A 7 25.61 -20.05 10.35
CA PRO A 7 26.79 -19.96 9.50
C PRO A 7 27.94 -19.31 10.28
N ASP A 8 29.11 -19.96 10.26
CA ASP A 8 30.31 -19.47 10.93
C ASP A 8 30.87 -18.25 10.19
N ILE A 9 30.50 -17.06 10.66
CA ILE A 9 30.93 -15.78 10.10
C ILE A 9 32.45 -15.67 10.08
N ALA A 10 33.14 -16.16 11.11
CA ALA A 10 34.60 -16.06 11.21
C ALA A 10 35.30 -16.93 10.16
N ALA A 11 34.78 -18.13 9.91
CA ALA A 11 35.25 -18.98 8.82
C ALA A 11 34.99 -18.34 7.46
N ALA A 12 33.76 -17.88 7.21
CA ALA A 12 33.37 -17.24 5.95
C ALA A 12 34.22 -15.99 5.64
N ARG A 13 34.48 -15.17 6.65
CA ARG A 13 35.36 -14.00 6.52
C ARG A 13 36.78 -14.40 6.10
N LYS A 14 37.36 -15.41 6.76
CA LYS A 14 38.71 -15.88 6.45
C LYS A 14 38.82 -16.41 5.01
N ASP A 15 37.77 -17.11 4.55
CA ASP A 15 37.69 -17.57 3.17
C ASP A 15 37.60 -16.38 2.19
N GLY A 16 36.82 -15.34 2.54
CA GLY A 16 36.76 -14.07 1.83
C GLY A 16 38.10 -13.35 1.71
N GLU A 17 38.87 -13.22 2.81
CA GLU A 17 40.22 -12.64 2.81
C GLU A 17 41.18 -13.40 1.87
N ALA A 18 41.10 -14.73 1.91
CA ALA A 18 41.92 -15.59 1.07
C ALA A 18 41.53 -15.47 -0.41
N ALA A 19 40.22 -15.39 -0.71
CA ALA A 19 39.70 -15.20 -2.06
C ALA A 19 40.06 -13.83 -2.63
N LEU A 20 39.87 -12.76 -1.86
CA LEU A 20 40.26 -11.40 -2.23
C LEU A 20 41.74 -11.34 -2.66
N SER A 21 42.61 -11.94 -1.85
CA SER A 21 44.05 -12.04 -2.15
C SER A 21 44.34 -12.80 -3.44
N ARG A 22 43.59 -13.86 -3.76
CA ARG A 22 43.74 -14.63 -5.02
C ARG A 22 43.23 -13.82 -6.21
N LEU A 23 42.02 -13.28 -6.12
CA LEU A 23 41.37 -12.52 -7.19
C LEU A 23 42.22 -11.32 -7.61
N LEU A 24 42.77 -10.57 -6.64
CA LEU A 24 43.68 -9.46 -6.92
C LEU A 24 44.97 -9.91 -7.62
N ARG A 25 45.53 -11.06 -7.26
CA ARG A 25 46.76 -11.60 -7.90
C ARG A 25 46.52 -12.09 -9.33
N PHE A 26 45.34 -12.63 -9.62
CA PHE A 26 45.02 -13.25 -10.91
C PHE A 26 44.39 -12.30 -11.94
N ASN A 27 44.05 -11.06 -11.55
CA ASN A 27 43.64 -10.02 -12.51
C ASN A 27 44.83 -9.28 -13.09
N GLU A 28 45.38 -9.82 -14.19
CA GLU A 28 46.29 -9.06 -15.03
C GLU A 28 45.54 -7.94 -15.79
N PRO A 29 46.19 -6.79 -16.07
CA PRO A 29 45.62 -5.75 -16.92
C PRO A 29 45.10 -6.31 -18.25
N GLY A 30 43.82 -6.10 -18.55
CA GLY A 30 43.16 -6.62 -19.76
C GLY A 30 42.55 -8.03 -19.62
N ARG A 31 42.58 -8.65 -18.44
CA ARG A 31 41.93 -9.94 -18.12
C ARG A 31 41.02 -9.85 -16.90
N LEU A 32 40.27 -8.76 -16.80
CA LEU A 32 39.38 -8.52 -15.66
C LEU A 32 38.14 -9.42 -15.75
N SER A 33 37.84 -10.16 -14.69
CA SER A 33 36.55 -10.87 -14.52
C SER A 33 35.62 -10.07 -13.61
N LEU A 34 34.35 -10.47 -13.46
CA LEU A 34 33.42 -9.80 -12.54
C LEU A 34 33.85 -9.95 -11.08
N ALA A 35 34.17 -11.18 -10.64
CA ALA A 35 34.75 -11.41 -9.30
C ALA A 35 36.06 -10.62 -9.12
N GLY A 36 36.81 -10.49 -10.22
CA GLY A 36 38.04 -9.76 -10.22
C GLY A 36 37.87 -8.25 -10.05
N ALA A 37 36.94 -7.67 -10.79
CA ALA A 37 36.54 -6.27 -10.67
C ALA A 37 36.03 -5.98 -9.26
N TYR A 38 35.16 -6.83 -8.72
CA TYR A 38 34.71 -6.71 -7.34
C TYR A 38 35.86 -6.67 -6.34
N ALA A 39 36.80 -7.62 -6.42
CA ALA A 39 37.99 -7.63 -5.57
C ALA A 39 38.83 -6.36 -5.70
N GLN A 40 38.97 -5.84 -6.93
CA GLN A 40 39.73 -4.62 -7.22
C GLN A 40 39.05 -3.38 -6.65
N GLY A 41 37.74 -3.24 -6.80
CA GLY A 41 37.01 -2.10 -6.25
C GLY A 41 36.92 -2.15 -4.73
N TYR A 42 36.65 -3.32 -4.13
CA TYR A 42 36.71 -3.47 -2.67
C TYR A 42 38.11 -3.16 -2.12
N GLY A 43 39.16 -3.61 -2.81
CA GLY A 43 40.53 -3.26 -2.47
C GLY A 43 40.81 -1.75 -2.59
N ALA A 44 40.26 -1.08 -3.60
CA ALA A 44 40.38 0.37 -3.76
C ALA A 44 39.70 1.14 -2.61
N LEU A 45 38.52 0.69 -2.15
CA LEU A 45 37.85 1.23 -0.96
C LEU A 45 38.73 1.11 0.28
N GLY A 46 39.30 -0.08 0.53
CA GLY A 46 40.19 -0.30 1.66
C GLY A 46 41.48 0.53 1.62
N MET A 47 42.08 0.71 0.43
CA MET A 47 43.25 1.56 0.26
C MET A 47 42.94 3.03 0.55
N ALA A 48 41.84 3.54 0.00
CA ALA A 48 41.43 4.93 0.20
C ALA A 48 41.12 5.24 1.68
N GLN A 49 40.56 4.27 2.41
CA GLN A 49 40.36 4.36 3.86
C GLN A 49 41.68 4.37 4.66
N ILE A 50 42.69 3.63 4.21
CA ILE A 50 44.01 3.59 4.86
C ILE A 50 44.78 4.90 4.61
N ASP A 51 44.69 5.43 3.41
CA ASP A 51 45.42 6.63 2.98
C ASP A 51 44.76 7.95 3.45
N ASP A 52 43.55 7.87 4.04
CA ASP A 52 42.73 9.02 4.49
C ASP A 52 42.49 10.03 3.36
N ASP A 53 42.42 9.53 2.12
CA ASP A 53 42.23 10.30 0.88
C ASP A 53 40.98 9.88 0.09
N ALA A 54 40.13 9.05 0.71
CA ALA A 54 38.88 8.59 0.12
C ALA A 54 37.91 9.75 -0.14
N PRO A 55 37.28 9.79 -1.32
CA PRO A 55 36.10 10.62 -1.53
C PRO A 55 35.03 10.32 -0.48
N ASP A 56 34.36 11.37 -0.04
CA ASP A 56 33.38 11.41 1.05
C ASP A 56 32.20 10.45 0.84
N TRP A 57 31.99 9.98 -0.40
CA TRP A 57 30.91 9.09 -0.81
C TRP A 57 31.30 7.61 -0.89
N TYR A 58 32.57 7.26 -0.63
CA TYR A 58 33.03 5.87 -0.69
C TYR A 58 32.37 4.99 0.38
N ASP A 59 31.95 5.58 1.50
CA ASP A 59 31.22 4.89 2.55
C ASP A 59 29.76 4.60 2.17
N GLN A 60 29.24 5.13 1.07
CA GLN A 60 27.87 4.88 0.58
C GLN A 60 27.81 3.73 -0.46
N LEU A 61 28.96 3.15 -0.83
CA LEU A 61 29.01 2.14 -1.89
C LEU A 61 28.54 0.77 -1.41
N ASP A 62 27.66 0.17 -2.20
CA ASP A 62 27.24 -1.23 -2.03
C ASP A 62 28.18 -2.21 -2.79
N PRO A 63 27.99 -3.55 -2.68
CA PRO A 63 28.80 -4.51 -3.41
C PRO A 63 28.80 -4.35 -4.93
N LEU A 64 27.68 -3.91 -5.53
CA LEU A 64 27.57 -3.71 -6.97
C LEU A 64 28.32 -2.45 -7.39
N ASP A 65 28.25 -1.38 -6.58
CA ASP A 65 29.05 -0.18 -6.77
C ASP A 65 30.55 -0.51 -6.70
N ALA A 66 30.98 -1.30 -5.72
CA ALA A 66 32.36 -1.76 -5.62
C ALA A 66 32.79 -2.58 -6.85
N LEU A 67 31.90 -3.42 -7.40
CA LEU A 67 32.17 -4.12 -8.66
C LEU A 67 32.42 -3.13 -9.80
N VAL A 68 31.55 -2.13 -9.97
CA VAL A 68 31.67 -1.14 -11.04
C VAL A 68 32.92 -0.29 -10.88
N LEU A 69 33.21 0.16 -9.65
CA LEU A 69 34.44 0.90 -9.33
C LEU A 69 35.68 0.14 -9.77
N GLY A 70 35.73 -1.17 -9.51
CA GLY A 70 36.83 -2.02 -9.96
C GLY A 70 36.91 -2.21 -11.48
N THR A 71 35.80 -2.16 -12.21
CA THR A 71 35.81 -2.18 -13.68
C THR A 71 36.29 -0.87 -14.31
N ALA A 72 36.08 0.25 -13.63
CA ALA A 72 36.51 1.57 -14.09
C ALA A 72 37.96 1.89 -13.70
N PHE A 73 38.52 1.23 -12.68
CA PHE A 73 39.86 1.52 -12.18
C PHE A 73 40.93 1.48 -13.29
N PRO A 74 41.85 2.48 -13.36
CA PRO A 74 42.10 3.57 -12.40
C PRO A 74 41.38 4.89 -12.73
N GLN A 75 40.28 4.86 -13.50
CA GLN A 75 39.50 6.07 -13.79
C GLN A 75 39.10 6.76 -12.50
N ARG A 76 39.25 8.09 -12.47
CA ARG A 76 38.74 8.96 -11.41
C ARG A 76 37.44 9.58 -11.90
N PHE A 77 36.45 9.59 -11.02
CA PHE A 77 35.19 10.30 -11.20
C PHE A 77 35.33 11.68 -10.52
N ALA A 78 34.73 12.70 -11.12
CA ALA A 78 34.74 14.06 -10.58
C ALA A 78 33.97 14.14 -9.26
N ASP A 79 32.83 13.44 -9.20
CA ASP A 79 31.92 13.42 -8.07
C ASP A 79 31.14 12.09 -8.01
N ILE A 80 30.26 12.00 -7.01
CA ILE A 80 29.38 10.85 -6.76
C ILE A 80 28.36 10.62 -7.89
N TYR A 81 27.91 11.69 -8.54
CA TYR A 81 26.87 11.66 -9.56
C TYR A 81 27.41 11.13 -10.89
N GLU A 82 28.62 11.53 -11.29
CA GLU A 82 29.31 10.98 -12.47
C GLU A 82 29.52 9.47 -12.31
N PHE A 83 29.91 9.02 -11.11
CA PHE A 83 30.05 7.60 -10.80
C PHE A 83 28.71 6.86 -10.95
N ALA A 84 27.65 7.34 -10.28
CA ALA A 84 26.33 6.70 -10.32
C ALA A 84 25.73 6.66 -11.74
N ASN A 85 25.80 7.75 -12.49
CA ASN A 85 25.32 7.80 -13.87
C ASN A 85 26.14 6.86 -14.79
N THR A 86 27.46 6.79 -14.60
CA THR A 86 28.32 5.86 -15.34
C THR A 86 27.96 4.41 -15.02
N ARG A 87 27.73 4.10 -13.74
CA ARG A 87 27.30 2.78 -13.28
C ARG A 87 26.00 2.35 -13.95
N ASP A 88 24.95 3.17 -13.86
CA ASP A 88 23.63 2.81 -14.37
C ASP A 88 23.68 2.57 -15.88
N ARG A 89 24.35 3.48 -16.62
CA ARG A 89 24.53 3.32 -18.06
C ARG A 89 25.33 2.08 -18.44
N TRP A 90 26.34 1.74 -17.64
CA TRP A 90 27.12 0.54 -17.87
C TRP A 90 26.31 -0.74 -17.62
N LEU A 91 25.48 -0.75 -16.57
CA LEU A 91 24.58 -1.87 -16.27
C LEU A 91 23.57 -2.10 -17.38
N ASP A 92 22.97 -1.03 -17.92
CA ASP A 92 22.06 -1.12 -19.07
C ASP A 92 22.74 -1.64 -20.33
N LEU A 93 23.98 -1.22 -20.60
CA LEU A 93 24.76 -1.73 -21.72
C LEU A 93 25.01 -3.24 -21.60
N LEU A 94 25.21 -3.74 -20.38
CA LEU A 94 25.40 -5.17 -20.13
C LEU A 94 24.08 -5.97 -20.13
N ARG A 95 22.93 -5.31 -20.02
CA ARG A 95 21.61 -5.96 -19.98
C ARG A 95 21.40 -6.80 -21.25
N GLY A 96 20.88 -8.03 -21.06
CA GLY A 96 20.70 -8.98 -22.16
C GLY A 96 21.99 -9.67 -22.67
N THR A 97 23.17 -9.25 -22.22
CA THR A 97 24.44 -9.92 -22.55
C THR A 97 24.74 -11.08 -21.61
N VAL A 98 25.76 -11.88 -21.95
CA VAL A 98 26.25 -12.96 -21.09
C VAL A 98 26.93 -12.43 -19.81
N HIS A 99 27.36 -11.17 -19.80
CA HIS A 99 27.93 -10.49 -18.64
C HIS A 99 26.85 -9.90 -17.76
N GLY A 100 25.75 -9.41 -18.33
CA GLY A 100 24.55 -9.03 -17.59
C GLY A 100 24.03 -10.16 -16.71
N LYS A 101 23.96 -11.39 -17.24
CA LYS A 101 23.63 -12.59 -16.44
C LYS A 101 24.62 -12.85 -15.29
N GLY A 102 25.88 -12.44 -15.46
CA GLY A 102 26.89 -12.51 -14.41
C GLY A 102 26.66 -11.47 -13.31
N ILE A 103 26.22 -10.25 -13.67
CA ILE A 103 25.78 -9.23 -12.72
C ILE A 103 24.54 -9.70 -11.95
N GLU A 104 23.55 -10.29 -12.62
CA GLU A 104 22.37 -10.86 -11.97
C GLU A 104 22.75 -11.95 -10.95
N ALA A 105 23.69 -12.83 -11.32
CA ALA A 105 24.21 -13.86 -10.41
C ALA A 105 24.98 -13.26 -9.23
N PHE A 106 25.74 -12.18 -9.46
CA PHE A 106 26.43 -11.42 -8.42
C PHE A 106 25.43 -10.82 -7.42
N VAL A 107 24.39 -10.11 -7.89
CA VAL A 107 23.35 -9.53 -7.02
C VAL A 107 22.61 -10.60 -6.24
N ARG A 108 22.22 -11.72 -6.87
CA ARG A 108 21.63 -12.86 -6.15
C ARG A 108 22.54 -13.39 -5.05
N THR A 109 23.85 -13.39 -5.28
CA THR A 109 24.83 -13.86 -4.29
C THR A 109 24.93 -12.88 -3.13
N ALA A 110 25.01 -11.57 -3.40
CA ALA A 110 25.11 -10.53 -2.38
C ALA A 110 23.87 -10.49 -1.47
N VAL A 111 22.66 -10.48 -2.05
CA VAL A 111 21.41 -10.43 -1.28
C VAL A 111 21.21 -11.71 -0.46
N ARG A 112 21.48 -12.89 -1.03
CA ARG A 112 21.40 -14.16 -0.26
C ARG A 112 22.44 -14.24 0.85
N ALA A 113 23.63 -13.68 0.65
CA ALA A 113 24.63 -13.60 1.71
C ALA A 113 24.13 -12.71 2.85
N SER A 114 23.54 -11.55 2.53
CA SER A 114 22.92 -10.67 3.51
C SER A 114 21.86 -11.39 4.35
N GLU A 115 20.94 -12.13 3.70
CA GLU A 115 19.92 -12.95 4.38
C GLU A 115 20.54 -14.07 5.23
N GLN A 116 21.53 -14.79 4.68
CA GLN A 116 22.16 -15.93 5.34
C GLN A 116 22.92 -15.51 6.60
N PHE A 117 23.64 -14.40 6.55
CA PHE A 117 24.49 -13.92 7.65
C PHE A 117 23.80 -12.88 8.54
N GLY A 118 22.57 -12.46 8.20
CA GLY A 118 21.80 -11.48 8.96
C GLY A 118 22.48 -10.10 9.02
N ARG A 119 23.09 -9.67 7.91
CA ARG A 119 23.88 -8.44 7.82
C ARG A 119 23.48 -7.60 6.61
N PRO A 120 23.55 -6.27 6.68
CA PRO A 120 23.35 -5.39 5.52
C PRO A 120 24.25 -5.74 4.33
N VAL A 121 23.74 -5.57 3.10
CA VAL A 121 24.51 -5.85 1.87
C VAL A 121 25.79 -5.02 1.75
N ASP A 122 25.79 -3.81 2.30
CA ASP A 122 26.88 -2.84 2.33
C ASP A 122 27.69 -2.86 3.65
N ASP A 123 27.48 -3.88 4.50
CA ASP A 123 28.36 -4.14 5.65
C ASP A 123 29.75 -4.58 5.17
N GLY A 124 30.80 -3.90 5.64
CA GLY A 124 32.17 -4.16 5.17
C GLY A 124 32.66 -5.59 5.42
N GLU A 125 32.20 -6.25 6.48
CA GLU A 125 32.51 -7.66 6.76
C GLU A 125 31.73 -8.60 5.81
N LEU A 126 30.47 -8.30 5.51
CA LEU A 126 29.72 -9.04 4.50
C LEU A 126 30.30 -8.87 3.10
N MET A 127 30.71 -7.66 2.71
CA MET A 127 31.39 -7.40 1.45
C MET A 127 32.67 -8.27 1.32
N LEU A 128 33.46 -8.37 2.38
CA LEU A 128 34.62 -9.26 2.39
C LEU A 128 34.23 -10.73 2.18
N ILE A 129 33.16 -11.20 2.82
CA ILE A 129 32.62 -12.56 2.63
C ILE A 129 32.17 -12.77 1.17
N ILE A 130 31.52 -11.78 0.55
CA ILE A 130 31.07 -11.84 -0.85
C ILE A 130 32.24 -12.16 -1.79
N ALA A 131 33.46 -11.69 -1.51
CA ALA A 131 34.65 -12.00 -2.33
C ALA A 131 34.90 -13.52 -2.46
N GLY A 132 34.68 -14.29 -1.39
CA GLY A 132 34.75 -15.75 -1.42
C GLY A 132 33.59 -16.36 -2.20
N LEU A 133 32.37 -15.90 -1.93
CA LEU A 133 31.17 -16.43 -2.56
C LEU A 133 31.14 -16.23 -4.09
N VAL A 134 31.66 -15.10 -4.59
CA VAL A 134 31.69 -14.83 -6.04
C VAL A 134 32.78 -15.64 -6.76
N GLU A 135 33.87 -15.98 -6.08
CA GLU A 135 34.88 -16.93 -6.57
C GLU A 135 34.27 -18.34 -6.65
N ASP A 136 33.57 -18.78 -5.60
CA ASP A 136 32.88 -20.08 -5.57
C ASP A 136 31.77 -20.18 -6.63
N ALA A 137 31.07 -19.07 -6.89
CA ALA A 137 30.09 -18.94 -7.97
C ALA A 137 30.71 -18.90 -9.38
N ARG A 138 32.05 -19.00 -9.48
CA ARG A 138 32.82 -19.02 -10.74
C ARG A 138 32.67 -17.76 -11.58
N LEU A 139 32.40 -16.62 -10.94
CA LEU A 139 32.33 -15.30 -11.62
C LEU A 139 33.72 -14.77 -12.00
N ASP A 140 34.79 -15.49 -11.65
CA ASP A 140 36.18 -15.27 -12.03
C ASP A 140 36.54 -15.82 -13.42
N GLN A 141 35.80 -16.83 -13.88
CA GLN A 141 36.16 -17.61 -15.08
C GLN A 141 35.94 -16.83 -16.38
N ARG A 142 34.93 -15.96 -16.42
CA ARG A 142 34.60 -15.18 -17.61
C ARG A 142 35.22 -13.79 -17.54
N LYS A 143 36.09 -13.48 -18.51
CA LYS A 143 36.72 -12.18 -18.62
C LYS A 143 35.81 -11.19 -19.35
N LEU A 144 35.74 -9.96 -18.84
CA LEU A 144 35.12 -8.82 -19.49
C LEU A 144 35.99 -8.39 -20.68
N PRO A 145 35.43 -8.37 -21.90
CA PRO A 145 36.09 -7.77 -23.04
C PRO A 145 36.42 -6.30 -22.78
N ARG A 146 37.52 -5.81 -23.34
CA ARG A 146 37.99 -4.43 -23.13
C ARG A 146 36.97 -3.40 -23.59
N GLU A 147 36.27 -3.70 -24.68
CA GLU A 147 35.20 -2.89 -25.26
C GLU A 147 33.97 -2.76 -24.35
N LEU A 148 33.81 -3.64 -23.35
CA LEU A 148 32.74 -3.57 -22.36
C LEU A 148 33.18 -2.89 -21.06
N LEU A 149 34.43 -2.45 -20.92
CA LEU A 149 34.84 -1.70 -19.73
C LEU A 149 34.24 -0.29 -19.78
N PRO A 150 33.73 0.27 -18.66
CA PRO A 150 33.00 1.54 -18.65
C PRO A 150 33.73 2.67 -19.39
N GLY A 151 35.02 2.88 -19.11
CA GLY A 151 35.80 3.95 -19.74
C GLY A 151 36.00 3.81 -21.26
N VAL A 152 35.77 2.63 -21.84
CA VAL A 152 35.78 2.43 -23.31
C VAL A 152 34.36 2.43 -23.86
N ALA A 153 33.47 1.67 -23.25
CA ALA A 153 32.10 1.46 -23.70
C ALA A 153 31.27 2.76 -23.66
N LEU A 154 31.53 3.61 -22.68
CA LEU A 154 30.77 4.82 -22.40
C LEU A 154 31.52 6.11 -22.78
N ALA A 155 32.65 6.01 -23.50
CA ALA A 155 33.50 7.15 -23.83
C ALA A 155 32.78 8.26 -24.62
N SER A 156 31.69 7.92 -25.32
CA SER A 156 30.83 8.87 -26.04
C SER A 156 29.41 8.93 -25.50
N SER A 157 29.15 8.35 -24.32
CA SER A 157 27.82 8.36 -23.71
C SER A 157 27.57 9.71 -23.04
N ARG A 158 26.32 10.18 -23.15
CA ARG A 158 25.81 11.35 -22.42
C ARG A 158 26.11 11.28 -20.93
N ALA A 159 26.00 10.10 -20.31
CA ALA A 159 26.25 9.93 -18.87
C ALA A 159 27.67 10.37 -18.46
N VAL A 160 28.65 10.27 -19.37
CA VAL A 160 30.06 10.63 -19.12
C VAL A 160 30.39 12.01 -19.69
N THR A 161 30.00 12.29 -20.93
CA THR A 161 30.42 13.52 -21.62
C THR A 161 29.43 14.68 -21.49
N GLY A 162 28.24 14.43 -20.95
CA GLY A 162 27.09 15.33 -21.05
C GLY A 162 26.59 15.54 -22.49
N PRO A 163 25.53 16.33 -22.68
CA PRO A 163 25.13 16.80 -24.01
C PRO A 163 26.21 17.69 -24.64
N SER A 164 26.35 17.58 -25.97
CA SER A 164 27.26 18.43 -26.71
C SER A 164 26.80 19.90 -26.65
N GLU A 165 27.64 20.78 -26.08
CA GLU A 165 27.41 22.24 -26.04
C GLU A 165 27.20 22.86 -27.45
N ARG A 166 27.69 22.17 -28.49
CA ARG A 166 27.57 22.56 -29.90
C ARG A 166 26.29 22.05 -30.58
N ALA A 167 25.42 21.32 -29.87
CA ALA A 167 24.17 20.82 -30.44
C ALA A 167 23.29 21.98 -30.92
N ALA A 168 22.68 21.86 -32.10
CA ALA A 168 21.77 22.89 -32.58
C ALA A 168 20.55 22.96 -31.66
N LEU A 169 20.19 24.17 -31.21
CA LEU A 169 18.94 24.37 -30.48
C LEU A 169 17.77 24.33 -31.47
N PRO A 170 16.60 23.78 -31.08
CA PRO A 170 15.42 23.84 -31.93
C PRO A 170 15.03 25.31 -32.21
N PRO A 171 14.37 25.59 -33.34
CA PRO A 171 13.82 26.91 -33.60
C PRO A 171 12.70 27.23 -32.59
N PRO A 172 12.40 28.51 -32.34
CA PRO A 172 11.22 28.87 -31.56
C PRO A 172 9.94 28.39 -32.28
N ALA A 173 8.91 28.04 -31.50
CA ALA A 173 7.61 27.63 -32.03
C ALA A 173 6.89 28.74 -32.81
N ASP A 174 6.00 28.35 -33.71
CA ASP A 174 5.03 29.29 -34.28
C ASP A 174 4.15 29.85 -33.15
N ASN A 175 3.88 31.17 -33.18
CA ASN A 175 3.18 31.90 -32.12
C ASN A 175 3.86 31.80 -30.73
N ALA A 176 5.19 31.61 -30.68
CA ALA A 176 5.94 31.49 -29.43
C ALA A 176 5.67 32.62 -28.44
N ALA A 177 5.55 33.87 -28.90
CA ALA A 177 5.30 35.01 -28.01
C ALA A 177 4.02 34.83 -27.18
N GLU A 178 2.92 34.45 -27.82
CA GLU A 178 1.62 34.23 -27.17
C GLU A 178 1.67 33.03 -26.22
N ARG A 179 2.34 31.94 -26.61
CA ARG A 179 2.48 30.73 -25.78
C ARG A 179 3.32 31.00 -24.53
N VAL A 180 4.45 31.70 -24.70
CA VAL A 180 5.34 32.08 -23.60
C VAL A 180 4.65 33.05 -22.65
N GLU A 181 3.94 34.05 -23.17
CA GLU A 181 3.15 34.99 -22.34
C GLU A 181 2.11 34.25 -21.49
N ARG A 182 1.34 33.35 -22.11
CA ARG A 182 0.35 32.52 -21.40
C ARG A 182 1.01 31.63 -20.33
N PHE A 183 2.13 31.00 -20.66
CA PHE A 183 2.87 30.15 -19.73
C PHE A 183 3.37 30.95 -18.53
N LEU A 184 4.06 32.07 -18.76
CA LEU A 184 4.59 32.90 -17.67
C LEU A 184 3.48 33.49 -16.80
N ALA A 185 2.35 33.90 -17.39
CA ALA A 185 1.18 34.35 -16.63
C ALA A 185 0.65 33.25 -15.69
N SER A 186 0.67 31.99 -16.14
CA SER A 186 0.23 30.84 -15.33
C SER A 186 1.17 30.49 -14.17
N VAL A 187 2.46 30.85 -14.25
CA VAL A 187 3.43 30.67 -13.14
C VAL A 187 3.11 31.63 -11.99
N THR A 188 2.67 32.86 -12.32
CA THR A 188 2.39 33.94 -11.36
C THR A 188 0.95 33.98 -10.86
N SER A 189 0.04 33.21 -11.45
CA SER A 189 -1.36 33.23 -11.09
C SER A 189 -1.63 32.38 -9.85
N GLU A 190 -2.51 32.85 -8.95
CA GLU A 190 -3.09 32.05 -7.87
C GLU A 190 -4.20 31.11 -8.34
N LEU A 191 -4.54 31.13 -9.64
CA LEU A 191 -5.52 30.22 -10.20
C LEU A 191 -4.99 28.79 -10.21
N ASP A 192 -5.81 27.87 -9.71
CA ASP A 192 -5.54 26.44 -9.72
C ASP A 192 -5.56 25.92 -11.16
N VAL A 193 -4.38 25.82 -11.77
CA VAL A 193 -4.21 25.24 -13.11
C VAL A 193 -4.04 23.73 -12.92
N PRO A 194 -4.90 22.90 -13.53
CA PRO A 194 -4.87 21.45 -13.36
C PRO A 194 -3.50 20.86 -13.67
N HIS A 195 -3.06 19.92 -12.84
CA HIS A 195 -1.88 19.11 -13.10
C HIS A 195 -2.16 18.11 -14.22
N ASP A 196 -1.48 18.29 -15.36
CA ASP A 196 -1.64 17.42 -16.52
C ASP A 196 -0.50 16.41 -16.68
N GLY A 197 0.53 16.48 -15.83
CA GLY A 197 1.64 15.52 -15.81
C GLY A 197 2.65 15.68 -16.95
N THR A 198 2.58 16.78 -17.70
CA THR A 198 3.53 17.12 -18.76
C THR A 198 4.79 17.82 -18.24
N ALA A 199 5.85 17.87 -19.05
CA ALA A 199 7.06 18.60 -18.70
C ALA A 199 6.83 20.12 -18.59
N ALA A 200 5.86 20.66 -19.35
CA ALA A 200 5.44 22.05 -19.26
C ALA A 200 4.78 22.34 -17.90
N ASP A 201 3.86 21.48 -17.47
CA ASP A 201 3.22 21.62 -16.17
C ASP A 201 4.21 21.49 -15.01
N ALA A 202 5.10 20.50 -15.06
CA ALA A 202 6.15 20.35 -14.06
C ALA A 202 7.09 21.58 -14.03
N LEU A 203 7.54 22.08 -15.18
CA LEU A 203 8.36 23.29 -15.22
C LEU A 203 7.63 24.49 -14.61
N ARG A 204 6.34 24.67 -14.92
CA ARG A 204 5.51 25.74 -14.35
C ARG A 204 5.43 25.64 -12.83
N GLN A 205 5.14 24.44 -12.31
CA GLN A 205 5.07 24.17 -10.86
C GLN A 205 6.43 24.45 -10.19
N GLY A 206 7.51 23.93 -10.74
CA GLY A 206 8.86 24.13 -10.24
C GLY A 206 9.29 25.60 -10.22
N MET A 207 8.94 26.37 -11.27
CA MET A 207 9.19 27.80 -11.30
C MET A 207 8.41 28.54 -10.22
N SER A 208 7.18 28.11 -9.91
CA SER A 208 6.39 28.67 -8.80
C SER A 208 7.02 28.36 -7.44
N VAL A 209 7.51 27.12 -7.24
CA VAL A 209 8.23 26.70 -6.02
C VAL A 209 9.49 27.56 -5.81
N LEU A 210 10.29 27.73 -6.85
CA LEU A 210 11.48 28.60 -6.80
C LEU A 210 11.12 30.06 -6.52
N GLY A 211 10.05 30.57 -7.13
CA GLY A 211 9.56 31.93 -6.89
C GLY A 211 9.20 32.19 -5.43
N ARG A 212 8.56 31.22 -4.76
CA ARG A 212 8.25 31.29 -3.32
C ARG A 212 9.51 31.28 -2.45
N ALA A 213 10.58 30.64 -2.91
CA ALA A 213 11.89 30.67 -2.27
C ALA A 213 12.74 31.91 -2.62
N GLY A 214 12.21 32.85 -3.41
CA GLY A 214 12.89 34.08 -3.80
C GLY A 214 13.79 33.97 -5.04
N ILE A 215 13.76 32.84 -5.75
CA ILE A 215 14.53 32.62 -6.99
C ILE A 215 13.61 32.87 -8.19
N ASN A 216 13.93 33.89 -8.99
CA ASN A 216 13.06 34.29 -10.10
C ASN A 216 13.43 33.60 -11.42
N ALA A 217 12.94 32.38 -11.62
CA ALA A 217 13.16 31.61 -12.83
C ALA A 217 12.57 32.25 -14.11
N THR A 218 11.67 33.23 -14.00
CA THR A 218 11.16 33.98 -15.17
C THR A 218 12.22 34.89 -15.80
N THR A 219 13.26 35.22 -15.04
CA THR A 219 14.39 36.07 -15.48
C THR A 219 15.73 35.36 -15.43
N GLU A 220 15.85 34.32 -14.61
CA GLU A 220 17.08 33.55 -14.41
C GLU A 220 17.02 32.21 -15.15
N ALA A 221 17.52 32.17 -16.38
CA ALA A 221 17.48 30.97 -17.24
C ALA A 221 18.15 29.73 -16.61
N ALA A 222 19.18 29.92 -15.79
CA ALA A 222 19.87 28.84 -15.07
C ALA A 222 18.96 28.14 -14.03
N ALA A 223 17.89 28.79 -13.58
CA ALA A 223 16.94 28.22 -12.63
C ALA A 223 15.88 27.32 -13.29
N LEU A 224 15.82 27.26 -14.63
CA LEU A 224 14.82 26.44 -15.34
C LEU A 224 15.05 24.93 -15.18
N LEU A 225 16.31 24.48 -15.19
CA LEU A 225 16.59 23.05 -15.00
C LEU A 225 16.34 22.61 -13.54
N PRO A 226 16.79 23.35 -12.51
CA PRO A 226 16.40 23.11 -11.12
C PRO A 226 14.88 23.15 -10.91
N ALA A 227 14.16 24.08 -11.55
CA ALA A 227 12.70 24.12 -11.49
C ALA A 227 12.07 22.81 -12.01
N LEU A 228 12.47 22.37 -13.20
CA LEU A 228 11.97 21.12 -13.78
C LEU A 228 12.26 19.91 -12.87
N TYR A 229 13.49 19.84 -12.35
CA TYR A 229 13.92 18.79 -11.43
C TYR A 229 13.11 18.78 -10.12
N LEU A 230 12.90 19.93 -9.50
CA LEU A 230 12.15 20.06 -8.24
C LEU A 230 10.72 19.57 -8.36
N ALA A 231 10.09 19.77 -9.52
CA ALA A 231 8.73 19.33 -9.75
C ALA A 231 8.63 17.85 -10.17
N LEU A 232 9.63 17.31 -10.87
CA LEU A 232 9.56 15.94 -11.39
C LEU A 232 10.18 14.89 -10.47
N VAL A 233 11.23 15.24 -9.72
CA VAL A 233 12.16 14.26 -9.14
C VAL A 233 12.48 14.51 -7.67
N ALA A 234 12.68 15.78 -7.29
CA ALA A 234 13.17 16.12 -5.96
C ALA A 234 12.26 15.59 -4.85
N GLN A 235 12.89 15.18 -3.76
CA GLN A 235 12.14 14.81 -2.55
C GLN A 235 11.72 16.08 -1.79
N PRO A 236 10.61 16.04 -1.01
CA PRO A 236 10.11 17.21 -0.30
C PRO A 236 11.11 17.85 0.68
N ASP A 237 12.09 17.09 1.16
CA ASP A 237 13.11 17.46 2.14
C ASP A 237 14.46 17.85 1.53
N GLU A 238 14.57 17.79 0.21
CA GLU A 238 15.81 18.10 -0.47
C GLU A 238 16.17 19.59 -0.29
N LEU A 239 17.42 19.85 0.09
CA LEU A 239 17.90 21.20 0.27
C LEU A 239 17.93 21.92 -1.08
N LEU A 240 17.26 23.07 -1.15
CA LEU A 240 17.21 23.88 -2.37
C LEU A 240 18.60 24.29 -2.89
N ALA A 241 19.61 24.36 -2.00
CA ALA A 241 20.99 24.65 -2.37
C ALA A 241 21.61 23.57 -3.27
N ASP A 242 21.18 22.31 -3.13
CA ASP A 242 21.71 21.16 -3.86
C ASP A 242 20.98 20.92 -5.19
N ALA A 243 19.79 21.53 -5.36
CA ALA A 243 18.93 21.35 -6.52
C ALA A 243 19.64 21.69 -7.85
N GLY A 244 20.61 22.61 -7.85
CA GLY A 244 21.41 22.94 -9.03
C GLY A 244 22.23 21.77 -9.54
N GLU A 245 23.08 21.22 -8.67
CA GLU A 245 23.97 20.10 -8.98
C GLU A 245 23.17 18.83 -9.27
N ARG A 246 22.13 18.56 -8.46
CA ARG A 246 21.29 17.37 -8.61
C ARG A 246 20.44 17.40 -9.88
N ALA A 247 19.97 18.58 -10.31
CA ALA A 247 19.27 18.70 -11.57
C ALA A 247 20.17 18.43 -12.79
N GLU A 248 21.44 18.84 -12.74
CA GLU A 248 22.43 18.49 -13.77
C GLU A 248 22.74 16.98 -13.77
N ALA A 249 22.94 16.40 -12.58
CA ALA A 249 23.17 14.97 -12.40
C ALA A 249 22.01 14.13 -12.97
N TRP A 250 20.77 14.47 -12.60
CA TRP A 250 19.56 13.82 -13.12
C TRP A 250 19.46 13.96 -14.64
N ALA A 251 19.57 15.18 -15.18
CA ALA A 251 19.44 15.42 -16.62
C ALA A 251 20.53 14.72 -17.46
N GLN A 252 21.71 14.48 -16.86
CA GLN A 252 22.81 13.77 -17.50
C GLN A 252 22.63 12.24 -17.46
N GLY A 253 21.98 11.71 -16.42
CA GLY A 253 21.72 10.28 -16.27
C GLY A 253 20.45 9.77 -16.95
N LEU A 254 19.63 10.65 -17.54
CA LEU A 254 18.48 10.23 -18.36
C LEU A 254 18.90 9.26 -19.49
N ASP A 255 18.04 8.28 -19.76
CA ASP A 255 18.22 7.35 -20.87
C ASP A 255 18.33 8.08 -22.22
N ASP A 256 19.19 7.56 -23.11
CA ASP A 256 19.42 8.16 -24.44
C ASP A 256 18.13 8.23 -25.30
N ASP A 257 17.14 7.38 -25.05
CA ASP A 257 15.83 7.37 -25.74
C ASP A 257 14.73 8.11 -24.98
N SER A 258 15.05 8.73 -23.83
CA SER A 258 14.08 9.48 -23.04
C SER A 258 13.53 10.67 -23.85
N PRO A 259 12.20 10.87 -23.88
CA PRO A 259 11.60 12.02 -24.55
C PRO A 259 11.94 13.33 -23.82
N LEU A 260 12.39 13.29 -22.56
CA LEU A 260 12.86 14.47 -21.85
C LEU A 260 14.24 14.95 -22.30
N VAL A 261 15.06 14.12 -22.93
CA VAL A 261 16.42 14.50 -23.37
C VAL A 261 16.43 15.79 -24.20
N PRO A 262 15.60 15.96 -25.25
CA PRO A 262 15.52 17.22 -25.98
C PRO A 262 15.10 18.43 -25.13
N VAL A 263 14.26 18.22 -24.11
CA VAL A 263 13.77 19.28 -23.20
C VAL A 263 14.91 19.76 -22.30
N VAL A 264 15.56 18.84 -21.57
CA VAL A 264 16.65 19.20 -20.66
C VAL A 264 17.86 19.76 -21.42
N ASP A 265 18.16 19.24 -22.62
CA ASP A 265 19.24 19.75 -23.46
C ASP A 265 18.98 21.15 -23.98
N THR A 266 17.72 21.45 -24.30
CA THR A 266 17.34 22.80 -24.75
C THR A 266 17.48 23.80 -23.61
N ILE A 267 17.09 23.43 -22.39
CA ILE A 267 17.25 24.26 -21.20
C ILE A 267 18.73 24.49 -20.92
N ARG A 268 19.52 23.42 -20.77
CA ARG A 268 20.94 23.48 -20.42
C ARG A 268 21.76 24.24 -21.47
N ASN A 269 21.64 23.86 -22.74
CA ASN A 269 22.38 24.53 -23.81
C ASN A 269 21.90 25.98 -24.04
N GLY A 270 20.61 26.25 -23.80
CA GLY A 270 20.06 27.60 -23.84
C GLY A 270 20.65 28.50 -22.76
N ALA A 271 20.68 28.01 -21.52
CA ALA A 271 21.27 28.71 -20.38
C ALA A 271 22.79 28.91 -20.55
N ALA A 272 23.53 27.89 -21.01
CA ALA A 272 24.96 28.00 -21.31
C ALA A 272 25.27 29.04 -22.41
N ARG A 273 24.34 29.26 -23.34
CA ARG A 273 24.41 30.29 -24.38
C ARG A 273 23.85 31.65 -23.95
N GLN A 274 23.51 31.81 -22.66
CA GLN A 274 22.96 33.03 -22.09
C GLN A 274 21.67 33.51 -22.78
N LEU A 275 20.84 32.57 -23.26
CA LEU A 275 19.51 32.89 -23.74
C LEU A 275 18.62 33.32 -22.58
N SER A 276 17.65 34.20 -22.86
CA SER A 276 16.65 34.59 -21.88
C SER A 276 15.67 33.44 -21.59
N THR A 277 15.05 33.42 -20.42
CA THR A 277 13.97 32.45 -20.11
C THR A 277 12.88 32.42 -21.19
N PRO A 278 12.34 33.57 -21.67
CA PRO A 278 11.39 33.58 -22.79
C PRO A 278 11.91 32.91 -24.07
N ASP A 279 13.18 33.09 -24.41
CA ASP A 279 13.78 32.49 -25.61
C ASP A 279 13.92 30.97 -25.51
N ILE A 280 14.19 30.46 -24.31
CA ILE A 280 14.25 29.02 -24.02
C ILE A 280 12.83 28.43 -24.05
N LEU A 281 11.87 29.04 -23.37
CA LEU A 281 10.46 28.60 -23.37
C LEU A 281 9.87 28.59 -24.79
N ALA A 282 10.18 29.60 -25.60
CA ALA A 282 9.77 29.67 -27.00
C ALA A 282 10.23 28.44 -27.81
N ARG A 283 11.41 27.92 -27.48
CA ARG A 283 12.01 26.74 -28.11
C ARG A 283 11.46 25.44 -27.54
N LEU A 284 11.23 25.37 -26.24
CA LEU A 284 10.60 24.21 -25.60
C LEU A 284 9.21 23.95 -26.17
N HIS A 285 8.41 24.98 -26.43
CA HIS A 285 7.09 24.83 -27.07
C HIS A 285 7.13 24.29 -28.51
N SER A 286 8.30 24.20 -29.15
CA SER A 286 8.47 23.55 -30.45
C SER A 286 8.71 22.04 -30.33
N LEU A 287 9.05 21.55 -29.12
CA LEU A 287 9.32 20.16 -28.84
C LEU A 287 8.02 19.45 -28.46
N PRO A 288 7.62 18.38 -29.19
CA PRO A 288 6.43 17.60 -28.83
C PRO A 288 6.50 17.04 -27.41
N ALA A 289 7.70 16.66 -26.95
CA ALA A 289 7.92 16.11 -25.63
C ALA A 289 7.69 17.11 -24.49
N PHE A 290 7.70 18.43 -24.75
CA PHE A 290 7.47 19.41 -23.70
C PHE A 290 6.01 19.42 -23.22
N THR A 291 5.07 19.06 -24.10
CA THR A 291 3.63 19.03 -23.80
C THR A 291 3.07 17.60 -23.79
N ALA A 292 3.94 16.59 -23.71
CA ALA A 292 3.55 15.20 -23.58
C ALA A 292 3.78 14.74 -22.14
N ASP A 293 3.06 13.69 -21.75
CA ASP A 293 3.20 13.09 -20.42
C ASP A 293 4.64 12.61 -20.19
N VAL A 294 5.18 12.97 -19.03
CA VAL A 294 6.53 12.53 -18.64
C VAL A 294 6.46 11.07 -18.21
N ARG A 295 7.34 10.21 -18.78
CA ARG A 295 7.39 8.78 -18.40
C ARG A 295 7.71 8.65 -16.91
N ALA A 296 7.11 7.67 -16.25
CA ALA A 296 7.35 7.43 -14.82
C ALA A 296 8.84 7.15 -14.49
N GLN A 297 9.59 6.54 -15.41
CA GLN A 297 11.03 6.29 -15.25
C GLN A 297 11.86 7.58 -15.24
N ASP A 298 11.47 8.59 -16.03
CA ASP A 298 12.19 9.86 -16.12
C ASP A 298 12.00 10.74 -14.85
N ARG A 299 10.99 10.40 -14.02
CA ARG A 299 10.68 11.07 -12.74
C ARG A 299 11.47 10.51 -11.56
N ARG A 300 12.28 9.46 -11.78
CA ARG A 300 13.03 8.79 -10.70
C ARG A 300 14.40 9.42 -10.53
N TRP A 301 14.81 9.58 -9.28
CA TRP A 301 16.20 9.83 -8.95
C TRP A 301 17.02 8.55 -9.19
N HIS A 302 18.08 8.66 -9.99
CA HIS A 302 18.98 7.54 -10.32
C HIS A 302 20.45 7.81 -9.95
N SER A 303 20.85 9.09 -9.82
CA SER A 303 22.26 9.48 -9.67
C SER A 303 22.83 9.32 -8.25
N SER A 304 22.53 8.22 -7.54
CA SER A 304 23.14 7.92 -6.23
C SER A 304 23.70 6.49 -6.15
N PRO A 305 24.83 6.29 -5.45
CA PRO A 305 25.26 5.00 -4.93
C PRO A 305 24.17 4.27 -4.14
N GLY A 306 24.29 2.96 -4.02
CA GLY A 306 23.39 2.14 -3.21
C GLY A 306 22.00 1.88 -3.82
N LEU A 307 21.64 2.54 -4.92
CA LEU A 307 20.29 2.41 -5.52
C LEU A 307 20.17 1.27 -6.55
N ALA A 308 21.25 0.96 -7.27
CA ALA A 308 21.21 -0.01 -8.36
C ALA A 308 21.05 -1.46 -7.87
N LEU A 309 21.69 -1.83 -6.76
CA LEU A 309 21.58 -3.18 -6.22
C LEU A 309 20.16 -3.50 -5.76
N PRO A 310 19.47 -2.68 -4.94
CA PRO A 310 18.07 -2.92 -4.60
C PRO A 310 17.16 -3.01 -5.83
N ALA A 311 17.31 -2.09 -6.78
CA ALA A 311 16.49 -2.10 -8.01
C ALA A 311 16.65 -3.41 -8.80
N LEU A 312 17.89 -3.85 -9.03
CA LEU A 312 18.16 -5.11 -9.73
C LEU A 312 17.74 -6.33 -8.92
N ALA A 313 17.89 -6.31 -7.59
CA ALA A 313 17.38 -7.38 -6.73
C ALA A 313 15.86 -7.54 -6.87
N PHE A 314 15.12 -6.44 -6.95
CA PHE A 314 13.66 -6.45 -7.15
C PHE A 314 13.24 -6.96 -8.53
N GLU A 315 14.03 -6.71 -9.58
CA GLU A 315 13.86 -7.34 -10.90
C GLU A 315 14.10 -8.85 -10.84
N LEU A 316 15.03 -9.28 -9.98
CA LEU A 316 15.41 -10.69 -9.79
C LEU A 316 14.48 -11.48 -8.87
N GLY A 317 13.44 -10.84 -8.34
CA GLY A 317 12.39 -11.44 -7.53
C GLY A 317 12.59 -11.35 -6.03
N PHE A 318 13.59 -10.61 -5.54
CA PHE A 318 13.69 -10.32 -4.11
C PHE A 318 12.62 -9.29 -3.71
N GLY A 319 12.04 -9.45 -2.51
CA GLY A 319 11.03 -8.53 -1.98
C GLY A 319 11.61 -7.40 -1.14
N GLN A 320 12.84 -7.55 -0.66
CA GLN A 320 13.51 -6.58 0.20
C GLN A 320 15.04 -6.67 0.07
N VAL A 321 15.73 -5.59 0.43
CA VAL A 321 17.19 -5.52 0.57
C VAL A 321 17.53 -4.72 1.82
N SER A 322 18.34 -5.27 2.72
CA SER A 322 18.80 -4.58 3.92
C SER A 322 20.12 -3.87 3.64
N THR A 323 20.18 -2.56 3.91
CA THR A 323 21.39 -1.72 3.91
C THR A 323 21.70 -1.28 5.35
N ARG A 324 22.88 -0.71 5.59
CA ARG A 324 23.28 -0.27 6.94
C ARG A 324 22.38 0.84 7.48
N GLU A 325 21.85 1.67 6.59
CA GLU A 325 20.98 2.78 6.95
C GLU A 325 19.51 2.35 7.08
N HIS A 326 19.03 1.50 6.18
CA HIS A 326 17.61 1.19 6.08
C HIS A 326 17.34 -0.16 5.41
N THR A 327 16.10 -0.63 5.48
CA THR A 327 15.65 -1.77 4.66
C THR A 327 14.76 -1.26 3.54
N VAL A 328 15.14 -1.52 2.29
CA VAL A 328 14.35 -1.19 1.12
C VAL A 328 13.39 -2.34 0.85
N VAL A 329 12.09 -2.07 0.80
CA VAL A 329 11.05 -3.07 0.51
C VAL A 329 10.37 -2.74 -0.82
N LYS A 330 10.21 -3.75 -1.68
CA LYS A 330 9.45 -3.62 -2.92
C LYS A 330 7.96 -3.58 -2.61
N LEU A 331 7.33 -2.45 -2.86
CA LEU A 331 5.88 -2.33 -2.78
C LEU A 331 5.23 -2.79 -4.09
N GLY A 332 4.15 -3.55 -3.97
CA GLY A 332 3.25 -3.80 -5.11
C GLY A 332 2.48 -2.54 -5.48
N GLU A 333 1.86 -2.52 -6.67
CA GLU A 333 1.10 -1.36 -7.13
C GLU A 333 -0.07 -0.99 -6.21
N GLY A 334 -0.75 -1.99 -5.63
CA GLY A 334 -1.84 -1.76 -4.67
C GLY A 334 -1.35 -1.04 -3.42
N ALA A 335 -0.28 -1.55 -2.79
CA ALA A 335 0.32 -0.90 -1.62
C ALA A 335 0.82 0.52 -1.95
N ALA A 336 1.45 0.73 -3.11
CA ALA A 336 1.87 2.05 -3.56
C ALA A 336 0.68 2.99 -3.81
N ALA A 337 -0.45 2.49 -4.31
CA ALA A 337 -1.68 3.26 -4.44
C ALA A 337 -2.27 3.63 -3.07
N THR A 338 -2.33 2.68 -2.14
CA THR A 338 -2.78 2.93 -0.77
C THR A 338 -1.94 4.01 -0.08
N LEU A 339 -0.60 3.96 -0.20
CA LEU A 339 0.27 5.00 0.37
C LEU A 339 0.05 6.38 -0.27
N ARG A 340 -0.20 6.44 -1.58
CA ARG A 340 -0.55 7.71 -2.25
C ARG A 340 -1.88 8.26 -1.72
N THR A 341 -2.90 7.43 -1.59
CA THR A 341 -4.19 7.83 -1.00
C THR A 341 -4.04 8.25 0.47
N GLN A 342 -3.20 7.57 1.26
CA GLN A 342 -2.92 8.01 2.64
C GLN A 342 -2.21 9.36 2.69
N ARG A 343 -1.28 9.61 1.77
CA ARG A 343 -0.64 10.92 1.63
C ARG A 343 -1.65 12.00 1.21
N GLU A 344 -2.56 11.72 0.28
CA GLU A 344 -3.64 12.63 -0.09
C GLU A 344 -4.51 12.96 1.13
N ARG A 345 -4.89 11.96 1.93
CA ARG A 345 -5.62 12.18 3.20
C ARG A 345 -4.86 13.01 4.21
N PHE A 346 -3.53 12.82 4.30
CA PHE A 346 -2.66 13.65 5.13
C PHE A 346 -2.72 15.11 4.67
N GLU A 347 -2.57 15.33 3.36
CA GLU A 347 -2.61 16.65 2.74
C GLU A 347 -3.99 17.33 2.94
N GLU A 348 -5.08 16.59 2.80
CA GLU A 348 -6.45 17.05 3.07
C GLU A 348 -6.65 17.44 4.55
N LYS A 349 -6.14 16.62 5.49
CA LYS A 349 -6.29 16.86 6.93
C LYS A 349 -5.45 18.04 7.41
N PHE A 350 -4.18 18.13 6.99
CA PHE A 350 -3.21 19.06 7.54
C PHE A 350 -2.89 20.25 6.62
N GLY A 351 -3.43 20.27 5.40
CA GLY A 351 -3.26 21.36 4.43
C GLY A 351 -1.85 21.46 3.83
N ARG A 352 -1.02 20.42 3.97
CA ARG A 352 0.36 20.36 3.47
C ARG A 352 0.84 18.91 3.30
N PRO A 353 1.86 18.65 2.46
CA PRO A 353 2.49 17.32 2.41
C PRO A 353 3.13 16.92 3.75
N PRO A 354 3.23 15.61 4.02
CA PRO A 354 3.95 15.09 5.18
C PRO A 354 5.46 15.41 5.06
N ALA A 355 6.08 15.80 6.17
CA ALA A 355 7.53 15.90 6.30
C ALA A 355 8.17 14.50 6.47
N PRO A 356 9.50 14.33 6.28
CA PRO A 356 10.15 13.02 6.32
C PRO A 356 9.92 12.20 7.59
N ASP A 357 9.90 12.88 8.74
CA ASP A 357 9.75 12.23 10.05
C ASP A 357 8.28 12.13 10.49
N GLU A 358 7.33 12.52 9.63
CA GLU A 358 5.91 12.49 9.96
C GLU A 358 5.24 11.17 9.57
N PRO A 359 4.25 10.73 10.37
CA PRO A 359 3.57 9.48 10.11
C PRO A 359 2.64 9.60 8.90
N ILE A 360 2.87 8.76 7.89
CA ILE A 360 1.91 8.58 6.78
C ILE A 360 0.61 7.93 7.29
N PHE A 361 0.72 7.02 8.25
CA PHE A 361 -0.43 6.45 8.96
C PHE A 361 -0.63 7.22 10.26
N PHE A 362 -1.51 8.23 10.22
CA PHE A 362 -1.78 9.15 11.32
C PHE A 362 -3.15 8.92 11.97
N ASP A 363 -3.29 9.33 13.22
CA ASP A 363 -4.57 9.38 13.93
C ASP A 363 -5.45 10.49 13.33
N PRO A 364 -6.59 10.14 12.68
CA PRO A 364 -7.44 11.14 12.04
C PRO A 364 -8.12 12.08 13.05
N ALA A 365 -8.22 11.69 14.32
CA ALA A 365 -8.80 12.52 15.38
C ALA A 365 -7.80 13.54 15.95
N ALA A 366 -6.50 13.34 15.73
CA ALA A 366 -5.48 14.26 16.21
C ALA A 366 -5.46 15.57 15.40
N ASP A 367 -5.22 16.69 16.11
CA ASP A 367 -5.03 18.01 15.50
C ASP A 367 -3.64 18.15 14.85
N GLU A 368 -2.67 17.33 15.30
CA GLU A 368 -1.30 17.27 14.78
C GLU A 368 -0.99 15.87 14.24
N PRO A 369 -0.08 15.73 13.25
CA PRO A 369 0.34 14.44 12.67
C PRO A 369 0.91 13.46 13.71
N THR A 370 0.03 12.69 14.33
CA THR A 370 0.38 11.73 15.38
C THR A 370 0.26 10.32 14.82
N PRO A 371 1.23 9.42 15.03
CA PRO A 371 1.12 8.04 14.53
C PRO A 371 -0.13 7.37 15.09
N ILE A 372 -0.77 6.51 14.29
CA ILE A 372 -1.85 5.65 14.80
C ILE A 372 -1.32 4.85 15.98
N ASP A 373 -2.11 4.79 17.06
CA ASP A 373 -1.80 3.96 18.22
C ASP A 373 -1.58 2.49 17.79
N PRO A 374 -0.43 1.87 18.11
CA PRO A 374 -0.12 0.52 17.66
C PRO A 374 -1.17 -0.52 18.06
N LEU A 375 -1.78 -0.38 19.24
CA LEU A 375 -2.84 -1.28 19.69
C LEU A 375 -4.11 -1.12 18.84
N THR A 376 -4.43 0.12 18.45
CA THR A 376 -5.52 0.41 17.51
C THR A 376 -5.26 -0.24 16.15
N ALA A 377 -4.04 -0.12 15.62
CA ALA A 377 -3.66 -0.77 14.36
C ALA A 377 -3.71 -2.31 14.44
N GLU A 378 -3.26 -2.88 15.56
CA GLU A 378 -3.34 -4.32 15.83
C GLU A 378 -4.80 -4.78 15.90
N ASN A 379 -5.65 -4.08 16.65
CA ASN A 379 -7.07 -4.39 16.78
C ASN A 379 -7.80 -4.32 15.42
N SER A 380 -7.50 -3.32 14.58
CA SER A 380 -8.05 -3.25 13.22
C SER A 380 -7.58 -4.42 12.35
N SER A 381 -6.32 -4.85 12.50
CA SER A 381 -5.78 -6.01 11.78
C SER A 381 -6.47 -7.31 12.21
N VAL A 382 -6.71 -7.48 13.51
CA VAL A 382 -7.44 -8.61 14.08
C VAL A 382 -8.89 -8.62 13.60
N ALA A 383 -9.59 -7.49 13.70
CA ALA A 383 -10.97 -7.36 13.24
C ALA A 383 -11.11 -7.70 11.74
N TRP A 384 -10.12 -7.31 10.92
CA TRP A 384 -10.09 -7.68 9.51
C TRP A 384 -9.92 -9.20 9.31
N LEU A 385 -9.04 -9.85 10.07
CA LEU A 385 -8.88 -11.31 10.02
C LEU A 385 -10.14 -12.04 10.52
N GLU A 386 -10.80 -11.53 11.56
CA GLU A 386 -12.07 -12.06 12.06
C GLU A 386 -13.19 -11.92 11.03
N ALA A 387 -13.28 -10.78 10.34
CA ALA A 387 -14.26 -10.56 9.27
C ALA A 387 -14.05 -11.51 8.06
N LEU A 388 -12.83 -12.03 7.88
CA LEU A 388 -12.52 -13.07 6.90
C LEU A 388 -12.78 -14.49 7.41
N ASP A 389 -13.34 -14.63 8.62
CA ASP A 389 -13.56 -15.91 9.30
C ASP A 389 -12.24 -16.70 9.44
N MET A 390 -11.12 -16.00 9.69
CA MET A 390 -9.84 -16.65 9.88
C MET A 390 -9.81 -17.45 11.18
N SER A 391 -9.10 -18.58 11.17
CA SER A 391 -9.02 -19.44 12.35
C SER A 391 -8.37 -18.70 13.52
N PRO A 392 -8.85 -18.91 14.77
CA PRO A 392 -8.25 -18.30 15.96
C PRO A 392 -6.75 -18.58 16.10
N ALA A 393 -6.26 -19.71 15.58
CA ALA A 393 -4.83 -20.04 15.59
C ALA A 393 -3.99 -19.13 14.68
N TRP A 394 -4.53 -18.69 13.53
CA TRP A 394 -3.86 -17.75 12.63
C TRP A 394 -3.88 -16.33 13.20
N ILE A 395 -5.02 -15.91 13.76
CA ILE A 395 -5.13 -14.62 14.46
C ILE A 395 -4.13 -14.57 15.61
N TYR A 396 -4.09 -15.62 16.45
CA TYR A 396 -3.11 -15.75 17.53
C TYR A 396 -1.67 -15.66 17.01
N ALA A 397 -1.35 -16.36 15.91
CA ALA A 397 -0.02 -16.32 15.33
C ALA A 397 0.35 -14.90 14.91
N THR A 398 -0.51 -14.18 14.18
CA THR A 398 -0.29 -12.79 13.78
C THR A 398 -0.02 -11.87 14.97
N GLN A 399 -0.79 -11.98 16.05
CA GLN A 399 -0.61 -11.18 17.28
C GLN A 399 0.71 -11.48 18.01
N HIS A 400 1.21 -12.72 17.92
CA HIS A 400 2.40 -13.17 18.66
C HIS A 400 3.67 -13.22 17.81
N THR A 401 3.62 -12.64 16.61
CA THR A 401 4.74 -12.59 15.64
C THR A 401 4.83 -11.21 14.99
N ASP A 402 4.48 -10.16 15.73
CA ASP A 402 4.53 -8.76 15.31
C ASP A 402 3.82 -8.48 13.96
N GLY A 403 2.62 -9.05 13.79
CA GLY A 403 1.81 -8.85 12.60
C GLY A 403 2.28 -9.66 11.37
N LEU A 404 3.21 -10.60 11.55
CA LEU A 404 3.64 -11.48 10.46
C LEU A 404 2.42 -12.23 9.89
N LEU A 405 2.35 -12.31 8.56
CA LEU A 405 1.41 -13.12 7.82
C LEU A 405 2.17 -13.83 6.69
N PRO A 406 1.75 -15.04 6.29
CA PRO A 406 2.26 -15.62 5.05
C PRO A 406 1.89 -14.72 3.86
N GLY A 407 2.76 -14.69 2.86
CA GLY A 407 2.44 -14.09 1.57
C GLY A 407 1.22 -14.75 0.92
N LEU A 408 0.66 -14.11 -0.10
CA LEU A 408 -0.52 -14.63 -0.80
C LEU A 408 -0.24 -15.95 -1.53
N ASP A 409 1.03 -16.30 -1.76
CA ASP A 409 1.47 -17.61 -2.27
C ASP A 409 1.67 -18.67 -1.16
N GLY A 410 1.55 -18.27 0.11
CA GLY A 410 1.77 -19.10 1.30
C GLY A 410 3.22 -19.10 1.81
N ASN A 411 4.13 -18.40 1.12
CA ASN A 411 5.53 -18.34 1.53
C ASN A 411 5.78 -17.24 2.56
N PHE A 412 6.84 -17.41 3.35
CA PHE A 412 7.35 -16.38 4.27
C PHE A 412 8.58 -15.73 3.68
N ARG A 413 8.94 -14.55 4.20
CA ARG A 413 10.11 -13.78 3.72
C ARG A 413 11.39 -14.58 3.86
N ASN A 414 11.53 -15.28 4.98
CA ASN A 414 12.68 -16.13 5.26
C ASN A 414 12.26 -17.34 6.11
N ASP A 415 13.20 -18.25 6.33
CA ASP A 415 12.97 -19.47 7.11
C ASP A 415 12.74 -19.20 8.61
N SER A 416 13.23 -18.09 9.14
CA SER A 416 13.02 -17.68 10.53
C SER A 416 11.58 -17.26 10.78
N ASP A 417 11.06 -16.34 9.97
CA ASP A 417 9.66 -15.90 9.99
C ASP A 417 8.73 -17.12 9.89
N ARG A 418 9.03 -18.05 8.97
CA ARG A 418 8.27 -19.29 8.84
C ARG A 418 8.26 -20.08 10.14
N ARG A 419 9.41 -20.27 10.79
CA ARG A 419 9.48 -21.03 12.06
C ARG A 419 8.71 -20.34 13.16
N GLU A 420 8.93 -19.04 13.33
CA GLU A 420 8.27 -18.22 14.34
C GLU A 420 6.74 -18.31 14.21
N TRP A 421 6.21 -18.18 12.99
CA TRP A 421 4.81 -18.39 12.68
C TRP A 421 4.30 -19.80 13.06
N HIS A 422 5.02 -20.85 12.65
CA HIS A 422 4.63 -22.24 12.94
C HIS A 422 4.69 -22.55 14.44
N ASP A 423 5.65 -21.98 15.16
CA ASP A 423 5.79 -22.13 16.61
C ASP A 423 4.63 -21.45 17.32
N ALA A 424 4.19 -20.27 16.87
CA ALA A 424 3.03 -19.58 17.41
C ALA A 424 1.73 -20.38 17.20
N ILE A 425 1.50 -20.91 15.99
CA ILE A 425 0.36 -21.81 15.70
C ILE A 425 0.42 -23.06 16.60
N THR A 426 1.59 -23.71 16.69
CA THR A 426 1.76 -24.92 17.50
C THR A 426 1.46 -24.65 18.97
N ARG A 427 1.90 -23.50 19.49
CA ARG A 427 1.60 -23.06 20.86
C ARG A 427 0.11 -22.93 21.09
N TYR A 428 -0.61 -22.27 20.18
CA TYR A 428 -2.08 -22.13 20.27
C TYR A 428 -2.80 -23.48 20.27
N LEU A 429 -2.43 -24.37 19.33
CA LEU A 429 -3.05 -25.69 19.21
C LEU A 429 -2.76 -26.59 20.42
N SER A 430 -1.62 -26.39 21.10
CA SER A 430 -1.29 -27.14 22.32
C SER A 430 -2.20 -26.80 23.50
N THR A 431 -2.72 -25.56 23.55
CA THR A 431 -3.63 -25.09 24.61
C THR A 431 -5.11 -25.22 24.24
N HIS A 432 -5.42 -25.44 22.96
CA HIS A 432 -6.79 -25.58 22.42
C HIS A 432 -6.96 -26.92 21.68
N PRO A 433 -6.93 -28.07 22.38
CA PRO A 433 -7.05 -29.36 21.74
C PRO A 433 -8.43 -29.54 21.11
N GLY A 434 -8.46 -29.88 19.82
CA GLY A 434 -9.69 -30.05 19.03
C GLY A 434 -9.83 -29.04 17.90
N THR A 435 -9.10 -27.93 17.95
CA THR A 435 -9.04 -26.97 16.84
C THR A 435 -8.30 -27.59 15.65
N VAL A 436 -8.96 -27.65 14.50
CA VAL A 436 -8.37 -28.10 13.23
C VAL A 436 -8.14 -26.88 12.35
N VAL A 437 -6.91 -26.68 11.91
CA VAL A 437 -6.53 -25.59 11.00
C VAL A 437 -6.14 -26.21 9.67
N ASP A 438 -6.86 -25.88 8.60
CA ASP A 438 -6.44 -26.18 7.22
C ASP A 438 -5.72 -24.95 6.64
N PRO A 439 -4.38 -24.98 6.48
CA PRO A 439 -3.62 -23.84 5.98
C PRO A 439 -4.05 -23.37 4.59
N ASN A 440 -4.56 -24.27 3.73
CA ASN A 440 -4.97 -23.90 2.38
C ASN A 440 -6.27 -23.10 2.38
N GLU A 441 -7.20 -23.47 3.26
CA GLU A 441 -8.44 -22.74 3.45
C GLU A 441 -8.20 -21.36 4.04
N GLN A 442 -7.32 -21.27 5.04
CA GLN A 442 -6.91 -19.98 5.62
C GLN A 442 -6.23 -19.08 4.58
N LEU A 443 -5.35 -19.65 3.75
CA LEU A 443 -4.72 -18.89 2.67
C LEU A 443 -5.73 -18.44 1.59
N ARG A 444 -6.78 -19.25 1.32
CA ARG A 444 -7.88 -18.85 0.42
C ARG A 444 -8.64 -17.65 0.98
N LYS A 445 -8.96 -17.67 2.27
CA LYS A 445 -9.62 -16.55 2.96
C LYS A 445 -8.77 -15.27 2.91
N LEU A 446 -7.47 -15.39 3.21
CA LEU A 446 -6.53 -14.27 3.12
C LEU A 446 -6.47 -13.67 1.69
N ARG A 447 -6.45 -14.51 0.65
CA ARG A 447 -6.48 -14.07 -0.76
C ARG A 447 -7.76 -13.32 -1.11
N ILE A 448 -8.91 -13.78 -0.62
CA ILE A 448 -10.19 -13.09 -0.83
C ILE A 448 -10.16 -11.71 -0.17
N GLY A 449 -9.66 -11.63 1.07
CA GLY A 449 -9.48 -10.35 1.76
C GLY A 449 -8.59 -9.38 0.98
N ALA A 450 -7.42 -9.83 0.52
CA ALA A 450 -6.52 -9.02 -0.30
C ALA A 450 -7.19 -8.54 -1.60
N ALA A 451 -7.98 -9.40 -2.26
CA ALA A 451 -8.73 -9.03 -3.46
C ALA A 451 -9.74 -7.91 -3.17
N ILE A 452 -10.51 -8.04 -2.09
CA ILE A 452 -11.51 -7.05 -1.67
C ILE A 452 -10.83 -5.72 -1.33
N SER A 453 -9.71 -5.75 -0.59
CA SER A 453 -8.91 -4.55 -0.29
C SER A 453 -8.40 -3.86 -1.57
N ALA A 454 -7.94 -4.63 -2.57
CA ALA A 454 -7.53 -4.09 -3.86
C ALA A 454 -8.71 -3.44 -4.61
N LEU A 455 -9.89 -4.05 -4.59
CA LEU A 455 -11.09 -3.49 -5.20
C LEU A 455 -11.55 -2.18 -4.53
N HIS A 456 -11.51 -2.10 -3.19
CA HIS A 456 -11.77 -0.84 -2.48
C HIS A 456 -10.71 0.23 -2.77
N THR A 457 -9.44 -0.16 -2.86
CA THR A 457 -8.37 0.77 -3.23
C THR A 457 -8.59 1.31 -4.65
N ALA A 458 -9.06 0.49 -5.58
CA ALA A 458 -9.40 0.93 -6.93
C ALA A 458 -10.62 1.88 -6.93
N ALA A 459 -11.63 1.61 -6.10
CA ALA A 459 -12.76 2.52 -5.95
C ALA A 459 -12.31 3.92 -5.47
N GLY A 460 -11.35 3.99 -4.53
CA GLY A 460 -10.82 5.25 -4.00
C GLY A 460 -9.72 5.91 -4.84
N SER A 461 -9.11 5.21 -5.81
CA SER A 461 -7.94 5.72 -6.56
C SER A 461 -8.10 5.47 -8.06
N PRO A 462 -8.49 6.50 -8.86
CA PRO A 462 -8.70 6.34 -10.29
C PRO A 462 -7.48 5.84 -11.07
N SER A 463 -6.29 6.32 -10.71
CA SER A 463 -5.03 5.86 -11.32
C SER A 463 -4.76 4.37 -11.07
N TYR A 464 -5.10 3.87 -9.88
CA TYR A 464 -4.95 2.46 -9.55
C TYR A 464 -6.02 1.60 -10.23
N ALA A 465 -7.27 2.08 -10.30
CA ALA A 465 -8.32 1.40 -11.05
C ALA A 465 -7.94 1.24 -12.53
N ALA A 466 -7.43 2.29 -13.17
CA ALA A 466 -6.97 2.24 -14.55
C ALA A 466 -5.83 1.19 -14.74
N SER A 467 -4.84 1.19 -13.85
CA SER A 467 -3.75 0.19 -13.87
C SER A 467 -4.28 -1.23 -13.67
N LEU A 468 -5.18 -1.43 -12.70
CA LEU A 468 -5.78 -2.72 -12.40
C LEU A 468 -6.56 -3.27 -13.62
N LEU A 469 -7.30 -2.40 -14.31
CA LEU A 469 -8.05 -2.75 -15.53
C LEU A 469 -7.15 -3.17 -16.69
N ASP A 470 -5.98 -2.57 -16.85
CA ASP A 470 -5.01 -2.96 -17.88
C ASP A 470 -4.38 -4.34 -17.58
N ARG A 471 -4.11 -4.62 -16.29
CA ARG A 471 -3.44 -5.85 -15.85
C ARG A 471 -4.37 -7.08 -15.73
N MET A 472 -5.61 -6.91 -15.28
CA MET A 472 -6.54 -8.03 -15.04
C MET A 472 -6.74 -8.98 -16.25
N PRO A 473 -6.85 -8.50 -17.51
CA PRO A 473 -6.96 -9.37 -18.68
C PRO A 473 -5.76 -10.30 -18.87
N GLN A 474 -4.56 -9.85 -18.48
CA GLN A 474 -3.30 -10.57 -18.63
C GLN A 474 -2.94 -11.42 -17.41
N ALA A 475 -3.62 -11.20 -16.28
CA ALA A 475 -3.33 -11.88 -15.02
C ALA A 475 -3.59 -13.40 -15.11
N THR A 476 -2.67 -14.19 -14.54
CA THR A 476 -2.72 -15.66 -14.60
C THR A 476 -2.55 -16.28 -13.22
N ALA A 477 -3.07 -17.49 -13.03
CA ALA A 477 -2.93 -18.24 -11.78
C ALA A 477 -1.48 -18.58 -11.38
N THR A 478 -0.52 -18.39 -12.30
CA THR A 478 0.90 -18.62 -12.00
C THR A 478 1.55 -17.48 -11.21
N GLN A 479 0.92 -16.30 -11.20
CA GLN A 479 1.36 -15.13 -10.45
C GLN A 479 0.17 -14.64 -9.62
N ILE A 480 0.15 -15.04 -8.34
CA ILE A 480 -0.91 -14.64 -7.41
C ILE A 480 -0.64 -13.20 -6.98
N ASP A 481 -1.17 -12.26 -7.75
CA ASP A 481 -1.13 -10.82 -7.49
C ASP A 481 -2.53 -10.20 -7.39
N ASP A 482 -2.60 -8.93 -7.04
CA ASP A 482 -3.84 -8.19 -6.84
C ASP A 482 -4.75 -8.23 -8.08
N ALA A 483 -4.19 -8.22 -9.29
CA ALA A 483 -4.98 -8.25 -10.52
C ALA A 483 -5.62 -9.63 -10.75
N TYR A 484 -4.86 -10.71 -10.54
CA TYR A 484 -5.40 -12.06 -10.62
C TYR A 484 -6.50 -12.29 -9.57
N LEU A 485 -6.26 -11.84 -8.34
CA LEU A 485 -7.18 -12.00 -7.22
C LEU A 485 -8.46 -11.16 -7.40
N ALA A 486 -8.33 -9.88 -7.74
CA ALA A 486 -9.46 -8.99 -8.01
C ALA A 486 -10.34 -9.53 -9.13
N ARG A 487 -9.74 -9.97 -10.25
CA ARG A 487 -10.47 -10.61 -11.35
C ARG A 487 -11.24 -11.84 -10.88
N THR A 488 -10.60 -12.72 -10.12
CA THR A 488 -11.22 -13.97 -9.64
C THR A 488 -12.44 -13.67 -8.76
N VAL A 489 -12.33 -12.68 -7.86
CA VAL A 489 -13.44 -12.25 -7.01
C VAL A 489 -14.55 -11.59 -7.83
N LEU A 490 -14.22 -10.66 -8.73
CA LEU A 490 -15.21 -10.03 -9.61
C LEU A 490 -15.95 -11.04 -10.48
N ASP A 491 -15.25 -12.02 -11.06
CA ASP A 491 -15.87 -13.08 -11.85
C ASP A 491 -16.81 -13.95 -10.98
N SER A 492 -16.46 -14.21 -9.72
CA SER A 492 -17.32 -14.93 -8.78
C SER A 492 -18.58 -14.16 -8.37
N MET A 493 -18.49 -12.83 -8.31
CA MET A 493 -19.59 -11.92 -7.97
C MET A 493 -20.36 -11.42 -9.20
N ALA A 494 -19.99 -11.87 -10.40
CA ALA A 494 -20.39 -11.20 -11.63
C ALA A 494 -21.91 -11.16 -11.83
N THR A 495 -22.60 -12.26 -11.53
CA THR A 495 -24.07 -12.32 -11.64
C THR A 495 -24.72 -11.31 -10.70
N ASP A 496 -24.33 -11.30 -9.42
CA ASP A 496 -24.93 -10.42 -8.41
C ASP A 496 -24.69 -8.94 -8.71
N LEU A 497 -23.47 -8.59 -9.14
CA LEU A 497 -23.11 -7.22 -9.50
C LEU A 497 -23.90 -6.73 -10.72
N LEU A 498 -24.05 -7.56 -11.76
CA LEU A 498 -24.80 -7.21 -12.97
C LEU A 498 -26.31 -7.15 -12.71
N ASP A 499 -26.84 -8.05 -11.87
CA ASP A 499 -28.24 -8.03 -11.47
C ASP A 499 -28.55 -6.75 -10.68
N ARG A 500 -27.68 -6.36 -9.73
CA ARG A 500 -27.81 -5.08 -9.01
C ARG A 500 -27.76 -3.88 -9.94
N LEU A 501 -26.84 -3.87 -10.90
CA LEU A 501 -26.72 -2.80 -11.89
C LEU A 501 -27.98 -2.66 -12.75
N THR A 502 -28.62 -3.80 -13.08
CA THR A 502 -29.87 -3.82 -13.87
C THR A 502 -31.09 -3.40 -13.04
N GLN A 503 -31.13 -3.78 -11.77
CA GLN A 503 -32.28 -3.55 -10.88
C GLN A 503 -32.26 -2.19 -10.18
N SER A 504 -31.09 -1.56 -10.02
CA SER A 504 -30.93 -0.32 -9.26
C SER A 504 -30.39 0.82 -10.14
N PRO A 505 -31.26 1.77 -10.56
CA PRO A 505 -30.84 2.94 -11.34
C PRO A 505 -29.80 3.82 -10.62
N SER A 506 -29.85 3.89 -9.28
CA SER A 506 -28.86 4.65 -8.49
C SER A 506 -27.49 3.97 -8.50
N ALA A 507 -27.44 2.64 -8.41
CA ALA A 507 -26.20 1.88 -8.55
C ALA A 507 -25.61 2.05 -9.96
N ALA A 508 -26.45 2.01 -11.00
CA ALA A 508 -26.02 2.26 -12.37
C ALA A 508 -25.45 3.68 -12.57
N ALA A 509 -26.11 4.69 -12.02
CA ALA A 509 -25.63 6.07 -12.07
C ALA A 509 -24.28 6.23 -11.35
N THR A 510 -24.14 5.63 -10.16
CA THR A 510 -22.88 5.69 -9.40
C THR A 510 -21.75 4.95 -10.10
N ALA A 511 -22.02 3.77 -10.66
CA ALA A 511 -21.03 3.00 -11.42
C ALA A 511 -20.54 3.78 -12.66
N LYS A 512 -21.43 4.56 -13.27
CA LYS A 512 -21.11 5.43 -14.39
C LYS A 512 -20.16 6.57 -14.01
N GLU A 513 -20.30 7.12 -12.81
CA GLU A 513 -19.38 8.16 -12.30
C GLU A 513 -17.98 7.58 -12.06
N PHE A 514 -17.89 6.39 -11.46
CA PHE A 514 -16.62 5.68 -11.33
C PHE A 514 -15.98 5.37 -12.69
N ALA A 515 -16.77 4.84 -13.64
CA ALA A 515 -16.32 4.59 -15.01
C ALA A 515 -15.73 5.84 -15.68
N ARG A 516 -16.34 7.01 -15.48
CA ARG A 516 -15.84 8.29 -16.01
C ARG A 516 -14.54 8.73 -15.35
N ALA A 517 -14.36 8.45 -14.06
CA ALA A 517 -13.14 8.81 -13.33
C ALA A 517 -11.95 7.94 -13.76
N TRP A 518 -12.19 6.66 -14.09
CA TRP A 518 -11.12 5.70 -14.36
C TRP A 518 -10.67 5.64 -15.82
N ALA A 519 -11.58 5.89 -16.78
CA ALA A 519 -11.32 5.66 -18.19
C ALA A 519 -12.18 6.55 -19.10
N ASP A 520 -11.95 6.44 -20.40
CA ASP A 520 -12.60 7.23 -21.45
C ASP A 520 -14.11 6.92 -21.62
N ALA A 521 -14.75 7.69 -22.51
CA ALA A 521 -16.18 7.63 -22.83
C ALA A 521 -16.71 6.21 -23.15
N ASP A 522 -15.86 5.32 -23.64
CA ASP A 522 -16.22 3.93 -24.00
C ASP A 522 -16.63 3.10 -22.77
N LEU A 523 -15.98 3.30 -21.61
CA LEU A 523 -16.35 2.57 -20.39
C LEU A 523 -17.69 3.05 -19.83
N THR A 524 -17.93 4.36 -19.89
CA THR A 524 -19.21 4.97 -19.49
C THR A 524 -20.37 4.38 -20.31
N ALA A 525 -20.20 4.24 -21.63
CA ALA A 525 -21.18 3.62 -22.50
C ALA A 525 -21.38 2.12 -22.21
N ALA A 526 -20.31 1.41 -21.83
CA ALA A 526 -20.40 0.01 -21.44
C ALA A 526 -21.21 -0.21 -20.16
N VAL A 527 -21.11 0.69 -19.16
CA VAL A 527 -21.94 0.64 -17.95
C VAL A 527 -23.41 0.88 -18.28
N ASP A 528 -23.73 1.85 -19.14
CA ASP A 528 -25.11 2.08 -19.60
C ASP A 528 -25.68 0.85 -20.31
N ALA A 529 -24.90 0.21 -21.18
CA ALA A 529 -25.31 -1.03 -21.87
C ALA A 529 -25.54 -2.17 -20.86
N ALA A 530 -24.65 -2.32 -19.87
CA ALA A 530 -24.74 -3.35 -18.85
C ALA A 530 -25.99 -3.19 -17.97
N ALA A 531 -26.38 -1.96 -17.63
CA ALA A 531 -27.63 -1.66 -16.91
C ALA A 531 -28.90 -2.08 -17.69
N THR A 532 -28.79 -2.29 -19.01
CA THR A 532 -29.87 -2.84 -19.86
C THR A 532 -29.72 -4.35 -20.14
N GLY A 533 -28.76 -5.01 -19.47
CA GLY A 533 -28.48 -6.44 -19.62
C GLY A 533 -27.50 -6.79 -20.75
N VAL A 534 -26.81 -5.81 -21.34
CA VAL A 534 -25.85 -6.03 -22.43
C VAL A 534 -24.42 -5.83 -21.93
N VAL A 535 -23.65 -6.92 -21.83
CA VAL A 535 -22.24 -6.89 -21.42
C VAL A 535 -21.38 -7.60 -22.46
N THR A 536 -20.30 -6.95 -22.91
CA THR A 536 -19.34 -7.54 -23.85
C THR A 536 -18.17 -8.17 -23.10
N PRO A 537 -17.53 -9.23 -23.62
CA PRO A 537 -16.33 -9.80 -23.00
C PRO A 537 -15.21 -8.78 -22.77
N GLU A 538 -15.04 -7.83 -23.69
CA GLU A 538 -13.99 -6.81 -23.66
C GLU A 538 -14.20 -5.81 -22.50
N THR A 539 -15.44 -5.45 -22.20
CA THR A 539 -15.78 -4.46 -21.17
C THR A 539 -16.22 -5.07 -19.84
N ARG A 540 -16.41 -6.40 -19.79
CA ARG A 540 -16.98 -7.11 -18.63
C ARG A 540 -16.27 -6.76 -17.33
N LEU A 541 -14.95 -6.90 -17.26
CA LEU A 541 -14.20 -6.67 -16.02
C LEU A 541 -14.30 -5.21 -15.54
N ALA A 542 -14.29 -4.27 -16.48
CA ALA A 542 -14.41 -2.85 -16.17
C ALA A 542 -15.81 -2.48 -15.64
N VAL A 543 -16.85 -3.05 -16.24
CA VAL A 543 -18.23 -2.93 -15.75
C VAL A 543 -18.38 -3.55 -14.36
N LEU A 544 -17.81 -4.74 -14.14
CA LEU A 544 -17.87 -5.41 -12.83
C LEU A 544 -17.15 -4.62 -11.74
N LEU A 545 -15.99 -4.05 -12.04
CA LEU A 545 -15.27 -3.17 -11.11
C LEU A 545 -16.11 -1.92 -10.77
N ALA A 546 -16.73 -1.30 -11.77
CA ALA A 546 -17.57 -0.11 -11.60
C ALA A 546 -18.82 -0.42 -10.75
N ALA A 547 -19.46 -1.56 -11.02
CA ALA A 547 -20.58 -2.05 -10.23
C ALA A 547 -20.17 -2.33 -8.78
N PHE A 548 -19.01 -2.97 -8.55
CA PHE A 548 -18.47 -3.20 -7.21
C PHE A 548 -18.27 -1.88 -6.46
N ALA A 549 -17.58 -0.91 -7.08
CA ALA A 549 -17.31 0.39 -6.47
C ALA A 549 -18.60 1.11 -6.08
N ALA A 550 -19.61 1.13 -6.97
CA ALA A 550 -20.92 1.70 -6.70
C ALA A 550 -21.65 1.03 -5.53
N THR A 551 -21.59 -0.31 -5.43
CA THR A 551 -22.20 -1.04 -4.31
C THR A 551 -21.48 -0.81 -3.00
N SER A 552 -20.16 -0.56 -3.03
CA SER A 552 -19.38 -0.29 -1.82
C SER A 552 -19.51 1.15 -1.33
N SER A 553 -19.74 2.12 -2.22
CA SER A 553 -19.88 3.53 -1.86
C SER A 553 -21.27 3.87 -1.31
N SER A 554 -22.27 3.06 -1.62
CA SER A 554 -23.64 3.29 -1.15
C SER A 554 -23.85 2.92 0.32
N GLY A 555 -22.94 2.14 0.92
CA GLY A 555 -22.98 1.80 2.35
C GLY A 555 -22.09 2.68 3.24
N ASN A 556 -21.36 3.66 2.69
CA ASN A 556 -20.37 4.45 3.43
C ASN A 556 -20.70 5.95 3.30
N HIS A 557 -21.54 6.48 4.20
CA HIS A 557 -21.77 7.91 4.36
C HIS A 557 -21.36 8.36 5.78
N ASP A 558 -20.39 9.28 5.79
CA ASP A 558 -19.88 10.13 6.88
C ASP A 558 -18.93 9.51 7.94
N PRO A 559 -17.59 9.64 7.78
CA PRO A 559 -16.61 9.27 8.80
C PRO A 559 -16.41 10.35 9.89
N GLY A 560 -17.27 11.39 9.96
CA GLY A 560 -17.08 12.55 10.82
C GLY A 560 -17.79 12.55 12.18
N GLY A 561 -18.50 11.48 12.57
CA GLY A 561 -19.27 11.44 13.82
C GLY A 561 -18.71 10.47 14.85
N ASP A 562 -18.48 10.93 16.09
CA ASP A 562 -18.13 10.13 17.29
C ASP A 562 -19.18 9.06 17.71
N ALA A 563 -20.00 8.58 16.78
CA ALA A 563 -20.90 7.47 17.01
C ALA A 563 -20.12 6.16 16.87
N VAL A 564 -20.30 5.25 17.84
CA VAL A 564 -19.83 3.86 17.72
C VAL A 564 -20.38 3.29 16.42
N ASP A 565 -19.50 3.00 15.46
CA ASP A 565 -19.85 2.50 14.14
C ASP A 565 -20.30 1.04 14.25
N PHE A 566 -21.60 0.84 14.46
CA PHE A 566 -22.21 -0.47 14.43
C PHE A 566 -22.48 -0.82 12.97
N ASN A 567 -21.94 -1.95 12.51
CA ASN A 567 -22.33 -2.50 11.22
C ASN A 567 -23.78 -3.02 11.31
N LEU A 568 -24.73 -2.17 10.95
CA LEU A 568 -26.16 -2.44 11.03
C LEU A 568 -26.64 -3.58 10.13
N GLU A 569 -25.83 -3.98 9.14
CA GLU A 569 -26.07 -5.13 8.27
C GLU A 569 -25.42 -6.42 8.79
N ALA A 570 -24.64 -6.36 9.86
CA ALA A 570 -23.96 -7.52 10.40
C ALA A 570 -24.93 -8.45 11.14
N THR A 571 -24.73 -9.76 10.95
CA THR A 571 -25.54 -10.82 11.58
C THR A 571 -25.33 -10.95 13.09
N ASP A 572 -24.38 -10.19 13.67
CA ASP A 572 -23.96 -10.20 15.07
C ASP A 572 -24.30 -8.90 15.81
N LEU A 573 -25.09 -7.98 15.24
CA LEU A 573 -25.42 -6.71 15.89
C LEU A 573 -26.00 -6.87 17.30
N CYS A 574 -26.86 -7.88 17.53
CA CYS A 574 -27.37 -8.20 18.87
C CYS A 574 -26.25 -8.56 19.86
N GLU A 575 -25.22 -9.28 19.41
CA GLU A 575 -24.08 -9.70 20.22
C GLU A 575 -23.19 -8.49 20.53
N GLN A 576 -22.92 -7.63 19.53
CA GLN A 576 -22.16 -6.40 19.70
C GLN A 576 -22.81 -5.45 20.71
N LEU A 577 -24.12 -5.21 20.60
CA LEU A 577 -24.84 -4.34 21.54
C LEU A 577 -24.88 -4.96 22.95
N THR A 578 -25.06 -6.28 23.03
CA THR A 578 -25.04 -6.99 24.31
C THR A 578 -23.67 -6.88 24.99
N ALA A 579 -22.58 -7.12 24.25
CA ALA A 579 -21.21 -6.95 24.74
C ALA A 579 -20.97 -5.52 25.20
N ALA A 580 -21.38 -4.52 24.41
CA ALA A 580 -21.23 -3.12 24.76
C ALA A 580 -21.92 -2.76 26.08
N ILE A 581 -23.11 -3.30 26.35
CA ILE A 581 -23.82 -3.08 27.62
C ILE A 581 -23.07 -3.73 28.80
N LEU A 582 -22.56 -4.94 28.62
CA LEU A 582 -21.84 -5.67 29.67
C LEU A 582 -20.50 -5.00 30.01
N ASP A 583 -19.74 -4.63 29.00
CA ASP A 583 -18.40 -4.08 29.14
C ASP A 583 -18.42 -2.62 29.60
N ARG A 584 -19.24 -1.80 28.95
CA ARG A 584 -19.26 -0.34 29.18
C ARG A 584 -20.28 0.08 30.23
N ARG A 585 -21.18 -0.82 30.65
CA ARG A 585 -22.29 -0.54 31.58
C ARG A 585 -23.19 0.61 31.12
N THR A 586 -23.37 0.75 29.81
CA THR A 586 -24.20 1.78 29.17
C THR A 586 -25.47 1.15 28.56
N PRO A 587 -26.50 0.85 29.35
CA PRO A 587 -27.73 0.21 28.85
C PRO A 587 -28.50 1.09 27.85
N GLY A 588 -28.22 2.40 27.81
CA GLY A 588 -28.82 3.34 26.86
C GLY A 588 -28.44 3.09 25.40
N ILE A 589 -27.30 2.42 25.12
CA ILE A 589 -26.75 2.32 23.76
C ILE A 589 -27.70 1.69 22.74
N ALA A 590 -28.49 0.70 23.15
CA ALA A 590 -29.49 0.08 22.27
C ALA A 590 -30.65 1.02 21.93
N ARG A 591 -31.05 1.90 22.87
CA ARG A 591 -32.06 2.93 22.63
C ARG A 591 -31.50 4.06 21.76
N ASP A 592 -30.28 4.51 22.05
CA ASP A 592 -29.60 5.56 21.28
C ASP A 592 -29.44 5.15 19.80
N LEU A 593 -29.14 3.87 19.54
CA LEU A 593 -29.12 3.32 18.19
C LEU A 593 -30.47 3.46 17.48
N ILE A 594 -31.56 3.01 18.10
CA ILE A 594 -32.91 3.12 17.50
C ILE A 594 -33.32 4.58 17.31
N GLU A 595 -33.04 5.45 18.29
CA GLU A 595 -33.30 6.88 18.14
C GLU A 595 -32.51 7.51 17.00
N SER A 596 -31.30 7.03 16.73
CA SER A 596 -30.47 7.47 15.60
C SER A 596 -31.04 6.97 14.27
N LEU A 597 -31.47 5.71 14.20
CA LEU A 597 -32.12 5.15 13.02
C LEU A 597 -33.44 5.83 12.66
N VAL A 598 -34.22 6.24 13.67
CA VAL A 598 -35.47 7.01 13.47
C VAL A 598 -35.19 8.41 12.93
N LYS A 599 -33.99 8.97 13.17
CA LYS A 599 -33.58 10.32 12.74
C LYS A 599 -32.87 10.33 11.38
N LEU A 600 -32.69 9.18 10.72
CA LEU A 600 -32.09 9.14 9.39
C LEU A 600 -32.90 9.99 8.39
N ASP A 601 -32.18 10.68 7.49
CA ASP A 601 -32.78 11.56 6.48
C ASP A 601 -33.66 10.81 5.48
N ASP A 602 -33.39 9.51 5.28
CA ASP A 602 -34.24 8.59 4.53
C ASP A 602 -35.11 7.74 5.48
N PRO A 603 -36.42 8.04 5.60
CA PRO A 603 -37.32 7.31 6.49
C PRO A 603 -37.58 5.86 6.05
N ASP A 604 -37.44 5.54 4.76
CA ASP A 604 -37.62 4.18 4.25
C ASP A 604 -36.39 3.32 4.59
N GLU A 605 -35.19 3.90 4.53
CA GLU A 605 -33.96 3.26 4.98
C GLU A 605 -33.97 3.02 6.49
N GLY A 606 -34.26 4.05 7.29
CA GLY A 606 -34.40 3.91 8.75
C GLY A 606 -35.44 2.85 9.13
N GLY A 607 -36.58 2.82 8.44
CA GLY A 607 -37.61 1.80 8.65
C GLY A 607 -37.11 0.37 8.35
N ARG A 608 -36.35 0.16 7.27
CA ARG A 608 -35.79 -1.15 6.93
C ARG A 608 -34.76 -1.63 7.94
N LEU A 609 -33.85 -0.75 8.36
CA LEU A 609 -32.82 -1.06 9.35
C LEU A 609 -33.46 -1.40 10.70
N ILE A 610 -34.42 -0.61 11.17
CA ILE A 610 -35.18 -0.91 12.39
C ILE A 610 -35.87 -2.27 12.31
N ALA A 611 -36.51 -2.58 11.17
CA ALA A 611 -37.17 -3.88 10.98
C ALA A 611 -36.17 -5.05 11.01
N HIS A 612 -34.99 -4.89 10.40
CA HIS A 612 -33.92 -5.90 10.42
C HIS A 612 -33.43 -6.17 11.85
N VAL A 613 -33.14 -5.09 12.58
CA VAL A 613 -32.65 -5.09 13.95
C VAL A 613 -33.65 -5.76 14.90
N ILE A 614 -34.95 -5.42 14.78
CA ILE A 614 -36.04 -6.09 15.52
C ILE A 614 -36.11 -7.58 15.18
N ALA A 615 -36.00 -7.94 13.90
CA ALA A 615 -36.07 -9.33 13.46
C ALA A 615 -34.93 -10.17 14.06
N GLN A 616 -33.71 -9.63 14.15
CA GLN A 616 -32.59 -10.31 14.81
C GLN A 616 -32.86 -10.54 16.29
N GLY A 617 -33.23 -9.49 17.04
CA GLY A 617 -33.53 -9.59 18.47
C GLY A 617 -34.66 -10.58 18.76
N MET A 618 -35.69 -10.59 17.92
CA MET A 618 -36.78 -11.55 17.97
C MET A 618 -36.29 -12.99 17.73
N GLY A 619 -35.39 -13.19 16.75
CA GLY A 619 -34.80 -14.49 16.43
C GLY A 619 -34.12 -15.14 17.63
N TYR A 620 -33.28 -14.38 18.35
CA TYR A 620 -32.63 -14.86 19.58
C TYR A 620 -33.66 -15.28 20.64
N LEU A 621 -34.68 -14.46 20.92
CA LEU A 621 -35.66 -14.77 21.97
C LEU A 621 -36.55 -15.97 21.62
N LEU A 622 -36.90 -16.15 20.35
CA LEU A 622 -37.62 -17.33 19.89
C LEU A 622 -36.74 -18.59 19.98
N ALA A 623 -35.47 -18.50 19.57
CA ALA A 623 -34.53 -19.60 19.73
C ALA A 623 -34.32 -19.96 21.21
N MET A 624 -34.24 -18.97 22.11
CA MET A 624 -34.15 -19.19 23.56
C MET A 624 -35.37 -19.93 24.12
N ARG A 625 -36.56 -19.60 23.65
CA ARG A 625 -37.79 -20.33 24.01
C ARG A 625 -37.72 -21.79 23.57
N ASP A 626 -37.22 -22.03 22.36
CA ASP A 626 -37.21 -23.35 21.74
C ASP A 626 -36.04 -24.23 22.24
N LEU A 627 -34.96 -23.62 22.77
CA LEU A 627 -33.76 -24.27 23.32
C LEU A 627 -33.72 -24.27 24.86
N ASP A 628 -34.90 -24.31 25.50
CA ASP A 628 -35.12 -24.53 26.94
C ASP A 628 -34.47 -23.49 27.89
N VAL A 629 -34.41 -22.20 27.53
CA VAL A 629 -34.16 -21.16 28.54
C VAL A 629 -35.30 -21.18 29.57
N THR A 630 -34.97 -21.46 30.82
CA THR A 630 -35.96 -21.66 31.88
C THR A 630 -36.54 -20.35 32.40
N PRO A 631 -37.77 -20.34 32.94
CA PRO A 631 -38.32 -19.16 33.59
C PRO A 631 -37.42 -18.58 34.70
N GLN A 632 -36.73 -19.44 35.45
CA GLN A 632 -35.81 -19.02 36.49
C GLN A 632 -34.59 -18.25 35.95
N GLN A 633 -34.10 -18.59 34.74
CA GLN A 633 -33.02 -17.84 34.09
C GLN A 633 -33.51 -16.47 33.62
N LEU A 634 -34.74 -16.38 33.10
CA LEU A 634 -35.37 -15.11 32.72
C LEU A 634 -35.59 -14.21 33.95
N ASP A 635 -36.07 -14.77 35.06
CA ASP A 635 -36.17 -14.05 36.35
C ASP A 635 -34.81 -13.55 36.83
N GLY A 636 -33.77 -14.38 36.70
CA GLY A 636 -32.39 -14.03 37.01
C GLY A 636 -31.91 -12.83 36.17
N ALA A 637 -32.13 -12.87 34.86
CA ALA A 637 -31.78 -11.80 33.93
C ALA A 637 -32.50 -10.48 34.26
N VAL A 638 -33.81 -10.52 34.49
CA VAL A 638 -34.62 -9.35 34.85
C VAL A 638 -34.19 -8.77 36.20
N THR A 639 -33.94 -9.63 37.20
CA THR A 639 -33.45 -9.21 38.52
C THR A 639 -32.07 -8.56 38.41
N TRP A 640 -31.19 -9.12 37.60
CA TRP A 640 -29.87 -8.56 37.35
C TRP A 640 -29.96 -7.17 36.69
N LEU A 641 -30.82 -6.99 35.68
CA LEU A 641 -31.07 -5.67 35.08
C LEU A 641 -31.60 -4.67 36.11
N GLY A 642 -32.55 -5.10 36.95
CA GLY A 642 -33.16 -4.24 37.97
C GLY A 642 -32.18 -3.79 39.04
N THR A 643 -31.26 -4.68 39.44
CA THR A 643 -30.21 -4.37 40.42
C THR A 643 -29.05 -3.57 39.82
N THR A 644 -28.70 -3.82 38.56
CA THR A 644 -27.53 -3.20 37.91
C THR A 644 -27.85 -1.84 37.29
N PHE A 645 -28.98 -1.73 36.60
CA PHE A 645 -29.34 -0.55 35.81
C PHE A 645 -30.65 0.12 36.26
N GLY A 646 -31.47 -0.57 37.04
CA GLY A 646 -32.72 -0.04 37.61
C GLY A 646 -33.98 -0.48 36.88
N ALA A 647 -35.13 -0.12 37.47
CA ALA A 647 -36.45 -0.58 37.01
C ALA A 647 -36.83 -0.10 35.60
N GLY A 648 -36.22 0.99 35.11
CA GLY A 648 -36.44 1.50 33.76
C GLY A 648 -36.00 0.55 32.64
N TYR A 649 -35.08 -0.37 32.93
CA TYR A 649 -34.60 -1.39 31.99
C TYR A 649 -35.20 -2.76 32.27
N ALA A 650 -35.33 -3.10 33.57
CA ALA A 650 -35.90 -4.37 34.00
C ALA A 650 -37.38 -4.51 33.64
N GLY A 651 -38.17 -3.43 33.74
CA GLY A 651 -39.60 -3.46 33.41
C GLY A 651 -39.87 -3.87 31.96
N PRO A 652 -39.33 -3.14 30.97
CA PRO A 652 -39.47 -3.52 29.55
C PRO A 652 -38.92 -4.91 29.24
N ALA A 653 -37.75 -5.28 29.79
CA ALA A 653 -37.18 -6.62 29.60
C ALA A 653 -38.07 -7.73 30.17
N ALA A 654 -38.72 -7.51 31.32
CA ALA A 654 -39.68 -8.44 31.91
C ALA A 654 -40.90 -8.65 31.00
N VAL A 655 -41.37 -7.59 30.35
CA VAL A 655 -42.49 -7.67 29.39
C VAL A 655 -42.08 -8.47 28.14
N VAL A 656 -40.89 -8.18 27.58
CA VAL A 656 -40.34 -8.88 26.40
C VAL A 656 -39.99 -10.35 26.68
N SER A 657 -39.72 -10.72 27.94
CA SER A 657 -39.48 -12.12 28.33
C SER A 657 -40.65 -13.07 28.00
N SER A 658 -41.86 -12.52 27.78
CA SER A 658 -43.01 -13.28 27.27
C SER A 658 -42.73 -13.95 25.91
N ILE A 659 -41.91 -13.34 25.05
CA ILE A 659 -41.48 -13.90 23.76
C ILE A 659 -40.66 -15.17 23.97
N ALA A 660 -39.77 -15.15 24.97
CA ALA A 660 -38.96 -16.28 25.40
C ALA A 660 -39.75 -17.32 26.22
N GLY A 661 -41.07 -17.18 26.35
CA GLY A 661 -41.94 -18.13 27.05
C GLY A 661 -42.13 -17.88 28.55
N HIS A 662 -41.76 -16.70 29.08
CA HIS A 662 -41.92 -16.41 30.51
C HIS A 662 -43.41 -16.31 30.92
N PRO A 663 -43.89 -17.10 31.89
CA PRO A 663 -45.30 -17.11 32.28
C PRO A 663 -45.75 -15.80 32.92
N GLU A 664 -44.93 -15.18 33.79
CA GLU A 664 -45.26 -13.89 34.40
C GLU A 664 -45.18 -12.76 33.37
N GLY A 665 -44.21 -12.82 32.45
CA GLY A 665 -44.10 -11.84 31.37
C GLY A 665 -45.37 -11.84 30.50
N ARG A 666 -45.89 -13.03 30.18
CA ARG A 666 -47.16 -13.20 29.46
C ARG A 666 -48.36 -12.69 30.27
N ALA A 667 -48.39 -12.94 31.57
CA ALA A 667 -49.47 -12.44 32.44
C ALA A 667 -49.46 -10.90 32.56
N ILE A 668 -48.28 -10.28 32.69
CA ILE A 668 -48.11 -8.82 32.70
C ILE A 668 -48.57 -8.24 31.37
N LEU A 669 -48.16 -8.85 30.27
CA LEU A 669 -48.54 -8.39 28.94
C LEU A 669 -50.07 -8.49 28.73
N ALA A 670 -50.69 -9.61 29.10
CA ALA A 670 -52.14 -9.81 29.02
C ALA A 670 -52.93 -8.80 29.88
N ASP A 671 -52.47 -8.52 31.09
CA ASP A 671 -53.08 -7.50 31.97
C ASP A 671 -53.00 -6.09 31.37
N ARG A 672 -51.85 -5.75 30.76
CA ARG A 672 -51.61 -4.42 30.17
C ARG A 672 -52.38 -4.19 28.88
N THR A 673 -52.59 -5.22 28.09
CA THR A 673 -53.23 -5.14 26.77
C THR A 673 -54.72 -5.46 26.84
N GLY A 674 -55.17 -6.13 27.91
CA GLY A 674 -56.56 -6.58 28.07
C GLY A 674 -56.94 -7.75 27.15
N THR A 675 -55.95 -8.50 26.63
CA THR A 675 -56.15 -9.71 25.83
C THR A 675 -55.55 -10.93 26.52
N ASP A 676 -56.27 -12.05 26.49
CA ASP A 676 -55.81 -13.34 27.03
C ASP A 676 -54.68 -13.96 26.19
N ASP A 677 -54.51 -13.51 24.95
CA ASP A 677 -53.46 -13.99 24.03
C ASP A 677 -52.77 -12.80 23.33
N PRO A 678 -51.81 -12.16 24.01
CA PRO A 678 -51.13 -10.99 23.46
C PRO A 678 -50.18 -11.37 22.33
N THR A 679 -50.14 -10.53 21.31
CA THR A 679 -49.36 -10.66 20.09
C THR A 679 -48.08 -9.83 20.13
N VAL A 680 -47.18 -10.04 19.17
CA VAL A 680 -46.01 -9.16 18.97
C VAL A 680 -46.43 -7.72 18.65
N SER A 681 -47.59 -7.53 18.01
CA SER A 681 -48.13 -6.18 17.78
C SER A 681 -48.47 -5.50 19.09
N ASP A 682 -49.06 -6.22 20.04
CA ASP A 682 -49.40 -5.67 21.36
C ASP A 682 -48.14 -5.28 22.16
N LEU A 683 -47.05 -6.04 22.01
CA LEU A 683 -45.73 -5.70 22.55
C LEU A 683 -45.17 -4.42 21.93
N SER A 684 -45.28 -4.29 20.61
CA SER A 684 -44.85 -3.10 19.88
C SER A 684 -45.67 -1.87 20.29
N ASP A 685 -46.97 -1.99 20.45
CA ASP A 685 -47.85 -0.90 20.88
C ASP A 685 -47.57 -0.48 22.33
N LEU A 686 -47.26 -1.45 23.20
CA LEU A 686 -46.98 -1.20 24.61
C LEU A 686 -45.61 -0.56 24.84
N LEU A 687 -44.56 -1.01 24.13
CA LEU A 687 -43.18 -0.60 24.38
C LEU A 687 -42.71 0.50 23.42
N GLY A 688 -43.34 0.65 22.25
CA GLY A 688 -42.96 1.62 21.23
C GLY A 688 -41.47 1.49 20.87
N ILE A 689 -40.74 2.60 20.99
CA ILE A 689 -39.30 2.66 20.70
C ILE A 689 -38.44 1.75 21.59
N ASP A 690 -38.97 1.35 22.76
CA ASP A 690 -38.26 0.48 23.71
C ASP A 690 -38.39 -1.02 23.41
N LEU A 691 -39.14 -1.41 22.37
CA LEU A 691 -39.31 -2.83 22.04
C LEU A 691 -37.97 -3.53 21.77
N PHE A 692 -37.18 -3.01 20.83
CA PHE A 692 -35.87 -3.59 20.51
C PHE A 692 -34.85 -3.43 21.65
N PRO A 693 -34.66 -2.25 22.26
CA PRO A 693 -33.78 -2.10 23.41
C PRO A 693 -34.10 -3.09 24.53
N ALA A 694 -35.37 -3.36 24.81
CA ALA A 694 -35.78 -4.36 25.79
C ALA A 694 -35.36 -5.80 25.44
N MET A 695 -35.33 -6.17 24.15
CA MET A 695 -34.79 -7.46 23.71
C MET A 695 -33.30 -7.57 23.98
N ILE A 696 -32.54 -6.51 23.66
CA ILE A 696 -31.10 -6.46 23.90
C ILE A 696 -30.78 -6.45 25.40
N TRP A 697 -31.54 -5.70 26.21
CA TRP A 697 -31.39 -5.73 27.66
C TRP A 697 -31.63 -7.12 28.23
N LEU A 698 -32.67 -7.81 27.77
CA LEU A 698 -32.94 -9.18 28.21
C LEU A 698 -31.79 -10.13 27.82
N CYS A 699 -31.24 -10.01 26.60
CA CYS A 699 -30.07 -10.78 26.17
C CYS A 699 -28.85 -10.50 27.06
N ALA A 700 -28.58 -9.23 27.39
CA ALA A 700 -27.50 -8.86 28.31
C ALA A 700 -27.71 -9.42 29.72
N GLY A 701 -28.93 -9.39 30.23
CA GLY A 701 -29.26 -10.01 31.51
C GLY A 701 -29.04 -11.53 31.51
N LEU A 702 -29.40 -12.21 30.42
CA LEU A 702 -29.20 -13.65 30.27
C LEU A 702 -27.73 -14.00 30.14
N VAL A 703 -26.95 -13.26 29.35
CA VAL A 703 -25.50 -13.45 29.24
C VAL A 703 -24.81 -13.20 30.58
N ALA A 704 -25.16 -12.14 31.29
CA ALA A 704 -24.58 -11.84 32.61
C ALA A 704 -24.88 -12.92 33.66
N THR A 705 -26.02 -13.60 33.56
CA THR A 705 -26.48 -14.56 34.57
C THR A 705 -26.30 -16.01 34.12
N ALA A 706 -27.07 -16.45 33.12
CA ALA A 706 -27.01 -17.80 32.58
C ALA A 706 -25.72 -18.07 31.78
N GLY A 707 -25.24 -17.07 31.02
CA GLY A 707 -23.99 -17.14 30.27
C GLY A 707 -22.73 -16.84 31.08
N ASN A 708 -22.87 -16.45 32.37
CA ASN A 708 -21.74 -16.07 33.23
C ASN A 708 -20.79 -15.05 32.58
N TYR A 709 -21.37 -14.01 31.96
CA TYR A 709 -20.68 -12.94 31.22
C TYR A 709 -19.96 -13.38 29.93
N ASP A 710 -20.14 -14.62 29.47
CA ASP A 710 -19.61 -15.09 28.19
C ASP A 710 -20.57 -14.75 27.04
N ILE A 711 -20.18 -13.81 26.18
CA ILE A 711 -20.99 -13.42 25.01
C ILE A 711 -21.18 -14.59 24.03
N GLY A 712 -20.23 -15.53 23.97
CA GLY A 712 -20.30 -16.71 23.13
C GLY A 712 -21.47 -17.63 23.48
N TRP A 713 -22.04 -17.47 24.68
CA TRP A 713 -23.27 -18.13 25.08
C TRP A 713 -24.45 -17.79 24.15
N LEU A 714 -24.51 -16.57 23.58
CA LEU A 714 -25.56 -16.19 22.63
C LEU A 714 -25.47 -16.93 21.30
N HIS A 715 -24.28 -17.37 20.87
CA HIS A 715 -24.11 -18.05 19.58
C HIS A 715 -24.97 -19.32 19.48
N ALA A 716 -25.22 -20.00 20.61
CA ALA A 716 -26.09 -21.17 20.66
C ALA A 716 -27.56 -20.88 20.28
N TYR A 717 -27.96 -19.60 20.28
CA TYR A 717 -29.32 -19.15 20.01
C TYR A 717 -29.43 -18.30 18.73
N ARG A 718 -28.36 -18.22 17.92
CA ARG A 718 -28.44 -17.60 16.60
C ARG A 718 -29.32 -18.46 15.70
N SER A 719 -30.51 -17.97 15.40
CA SER A 719 -31.48 -18.67 14.56
C SER A 719 -30.98 -18.71 13.10
N GLY A 720 -30.34 -19.80 12.67
CA GLY A 720 -29.95 -19.96 11.26
C GLY A 720 -28.73 -20.83 10.91
N GLU A 721 -28.41 -21.88 11.69
CA GLU A 721 -27.60 -23.02 11.19
C GLU A 721 -28.45 -24.28 11.01
#